data_AF-C5BW71-F1
#
_entry.id   AF-C5BW71-F1
#
_cell.length_a   1.000
_cell.length_b   1.000
_cell.length_c   1.000
_cell.angle_alpha   90.00
_cell.angle_beta   90.00
_cell.angle_gamma   90.00
#
_symmetry.space_group_name_H-M   'P 1'
#
loop_
_entity.id
_entity.type
_entity.pdbx_description
1 polymer ?
#
loop_
_entity_poly.entity_id
_entity_poly.type
_entity_poly.pdbx_seq_one_letter_code
_entity_poly.pdbx_strand_id
1 'polypeptide(L)'
;MSRVLALTGSLVLAVAAGSGALSRLLTSQFYPRALGVLAVVAVACLVTRLLARPAWLATIVGAAAGVVALTVAYVPSTALGGIIPTPDSFGIGAEMARAASDSLYSSLPPAPSVGGVGLLAALGIAGVYLVAEGLAFGVKVPAAAAASTLLLWLPALLLGSTAPGWVWVLAAAGILGVLAAGRPPLPELPPRRRPARPGVATASHLARLGSAGAVCLVAAFLLGAGVPALPALLPLDTLRGGVADPNGTRLSLELDMRASLGQQGSTELVRYRATDEVSLGPLRAYTTAEFDGRTWVRDDAADAAVRPLVPDELLWPEQVDPAQLGEADQVDIRIPELAQDRLLIPTSPRSVTVAGEWQYDPRSDEVFSASDARRAVTYSVTYLERPITADLLRNADPRRLPAENRYLQLPETQHAEDIGDLAREITDGAGSAYDEALALQSYLRDASRFTYTEDAPPVTSEDAVWDFLDSQQGYCVQFATTMVVLARHLDLPARLAIGFLPGARADDGSRIITGSQAHAWPELYFPGVGWVRFEPTPAVQSGVPPAYANPLQATASPGVAEPSGAVPPGVPTGVPTASGGATGAGGAAGADDGGRGELLVGATVVVLVGLAGALLWRRRRAWTAGTAESTWSQLLRRLARHSVTVPASATPRQAAERIAENLGEDAQNAATRLAHAVEVERYAPPRDGAPGRDDVHAWHEWAALILSRARQQRKDRTGRTSRRR
;
A
#
# COMPACT_ATOMS: atom_id res chain seq x y z
N MET A 1 -9.48 -9.50 -35.02
CA MET A 1 -10.24 -9.76 -33.77
C MET A 1 -9.43 -10.55 -32.74
N SER A 2 -8.79 -11.66 -33.11
CA SER A 2 -7.90 -12.44 -32.20
C SER A 2 -6.78 -11.60 -31.57
N ARG A 3 -6.12 -10.75 -32.36
CA ARG A 3 -5.08 -9.83 -31.86
C ARG A 3 -5.59 -8.81 -30.84
N VAL A 4 -6.77 -8.25 -31.05
CA VAL A 4 -7.37 -7.26 -30.13
C VAL A 4 -7.66 -7.91 -28.77
N LEU A 5 -8.22 -9.13 -28.79
CA LEU A 5 -8.49 -9.90 -27.57
C LEU A 5 -7.20 -10.31 -26.85
N ALA A 6 -6.19 -10.79 -27.60
CA ALA A 6 -4.90 -11.16 -27.03
C ALA A 6 -4.17 -9.96 -26.40
N LEU A 7 -4.15 -8.81 -27.08
CA LEU A 7 -3.51 -7.60 -26.58
C LEU A 7 -4.24 -7.03 -25.35
N THR A 8 -5.58 -6.98 -25.39
CA THR A 8 -6.39 -6.51 -24.25
C THR A 8 -6.23 -7.43 -23.04
N GLY A 9 -6.27 -8.76 -23.24
CA GLY A 9 -6.08 -9.73 -22.15
C GLY A 9 -4.68 -9.66 -21.54
N SER A 10 -3.65 -9.45 -22.38
CA SER A 10 -2.27 -9.30 -21.90
C SER A 10 -2.07 -8.00 -21.11
N LEU A 11 -2.72 -6.90 -21.51
CA LEU A 11 -2.73 -5.64 -20.78
C LEU A 11 -3.41 -5.77 -19.43
N VAL A 12 -4.60 -6.39 -19.38
CA VAL A 12 -5.32 -6.63 -18.12
C VAL A 12 -4.47 -7.49 -17.18
N LEU A 13 -3.84 -8.55 -17.69
CA LEU A 13 -2.96 -9.40 -16.90
C LEU A 13 -1.75 -8.63 -16.35
N ALA A 14 -1.08 -7.82 -17.17
CA ALA A 14 0.07 -7.03 -16.75
C ALA A 14 -0.29 -6.01 -15.65
N VAL A 15 -1.42 -5.32 -15.80
CA VAL A 15 -1.90 -4.32 -14.83
C VAL A 15 -2.41 -4.98 -13.55
N ALA A 16 -3.18 -6.06 -13.64
CA ALA A 16 -3.71 -6.79 -12.48
C ALA A 16 -2.60 -7.51 -11.70
N ALA A 17 -1.55 -8.00 -12.38
CA ALA A 17 -0.38 -8.51 -11.70
C ALA A 17 0.45 -7.36 -11.10
N GLY A 18 0.61 -6.25 -11.82
CA GLY A 18 1.32 -5.07 -11.33
C GLY A 18 0.70 -4.43 -10.10
N SER A 19 -0.62 -4.47 -9.94
CA SER A 19 -1.28 -4.03 -8.69
C SER A 19 -0.94 -4.91 -7.49
N GLY A 20 -0.47 -6.14 -7.70
CA GLY A 20 0.09 -7.00 -6.65
C GLY A 20 1.39 -6.44 -6.04
N ALA A 21 2.09 -5.53 -6.73
CA ALA A 21 3.21 -4.79 -6.14
C ALA A 21 2.77 -3.91 -4.97
N LEU A 22 1.50 -3.49 -4.95
CA LEU A 22 0.91 -2.68 -3.88
C LEU A 22 0.44 -3.53 -2.68
N SER A 23 0.69 -4.84 -2.65
CA SER A 23 0.03 -5.75 -1.69
C SER A 23 0.55 -5.65 -0.27
N ARG A 24 1.72 -5.04 -0.10
CA ARG A 24 2.24 -4.68 1.22
C ARG A 24 1.76 -3.31 1.69
N LEU A 25 1.25 -2.48 0.77
CA LEU A 25 0.74 -1.14 1.04
C LEU A 25 -0.78 -1.13 1.28
N LEU A 26 -1.50 -2.08 0.67
CA LEU A 26 -2.95 -2.18 0.71
C LEU A 26 -3.37 -3.47 1.42
N THR A 27 -4.32 -3.38 2.35
CA THR A 27 -4.93 -4.57 2.95
C THR A 27 -5.77 -5.35 1.92
N SER A 28 -5.94 -6.65 2.16
CA SER A 28 -6.59 -7.59 1.22
C SER A 28 -8.02 -7.19 0.80
N GLN A 29 -8.73 -6.44 1.64
CA GLN A 29 -10.10 -5.96 1.40
C GLN A 29 -10.24 -4.94 0.26
N PHE A 30 -9.15 -4.28 -0.16
CA PHE A 30 -9.21 -3.27 -1.23
C PHE A 30 -9.08 -3.85 -2.64
N TYR A 31 -8.40 -5.00 -2.76
CA TYR A 31 -8.11 -5.65 -4.04
C TYR A 31 -9.35 -5.99 -4.87
N PRO A 32 -10.44 -6.55 -4.30
CA PRO A 32 -11.63 -6.88 -5.07
C PRO A 32 -12.26 -5.66 -5.73
N ARG A 33 -12.33 -4.52 -5.02
CA ARG A 33 -12.92 -3.28 -5.53
C ARG A 33 -12.06 -2.66 -6.64
N ALA A 34 -10.75 -2.56 -6.43
CA ALA A 34 -9.82 -2.03 -7.44
C ALA A 34 -9.77 -2.89 -8.71
N LEU A 35 -9.74 -4.23 -8.58
CA LEU A 35 -9.79 -5.14 -9.73
C LEU A 35 -11.16 -5.12 -10.41
N GLY A 36 -12.24 -4.92 -9.66
CA GLY A 36 -13.58 -4.70 -10.21
C GLY A 36 -13.66 -3.45 -11.10
N VAL A 37 -13.10 -2.32 -10.62
CA VAL A 37 -12.99 -1.09 -11.43
C VAL A 37 -12.18 -1.35 -12.70
N LEU A 38 -11.01 -1.98 -12.60
CA LEU A 38 -10.18 -2.35 -13.75
C LEU A 38 -10.96 -3.20 -14.77
N ALA A 39 -11.73 -4.19 -14.30
CA ALA A 39 -12.52 -5.05 -15.17
C ALA A 39 -13.60 -4.25 -15.94
N VAL A 40 -14.31 -3.34 -15.26
CA VAL A 40 -15.31 -2.46 -15.91
C VAL A 40 -14.66 -1.60 -16.98
N VAL A 41 -13.53 -0.94 -16.67
CA VAL A 41 -12.79 -0.12 -17.64
C VAL A 41 -12.33 -0.94 -18.84
N ALA A 42 -11.75 -2.12 -18.60
CA ALA A 42 -11.24 -2.99 -19.65
C ALA A 42 -12.35 -3.49 -20.58
N VAL A 43 -13.51 -3.87 -20.03
CA VAL A 43 -14.66 -4.31 -20.82
C VAL A 43 -15.26 -3.16 -21.61
N ALA A 44 -15.39 -1.97 -21.02
CA ALA A 44 -15.87 -0.77 -21.72
C ALA A 44 -14.98 -0.41 -22.92
N CYS A 45 -13.65 -0.45 -22.73
CA CYS A 45 -12.67 -0.25 -23.81
C CYS A 45 -12.83 -1.33 -24.90
N LEU A 46 -12.91 -2.60 -24.52
CA LEU A 46 -13.03 -3.72 -25.46
C LEU A 46 -14.33 -3.64 -26.27
N VAL A 47 -15.48 -3.43 -25.62
CA VAL A 47 -16.79 -3.34 -26.27
C VAL A 47 -16.81 -2.16 -27.24
N THR A 48 -16.35 -0.99 -26.79
CA THR A 48 -16.30 0.20 -27.64
C THR A 48 -15.38 -0.02 -28.83
N ARG A 49 -14.26 -0.71 -28.66
CA ARG A 49 -13.34 -1.03 -29.75
C ARG A 49 -13.90 -2.06 -30.73
N LEU A 50 -14.75 -2.95 -30.26
CA LEU A 50 -15.48 -3.83 -31.14
C LEU A 50 -16.53 -3.02 -31.90
N LEU A 51 -17.28 -2.13 -31.26
CA LEU A 51 -18.42 -1.45 -31.88
C LEU A 51 -18.05 -0.24 -32.75
N ALA A 52 -17.05 0.55 -32.36
CA ALA A 52 -16.70 1.83 -32.96
C ALA A 52 -15.40 1.78 -33.76
N ARG A 53 -15.31 2.62 -34.81
CA ARG A 53 -14.13 2.77 -35.68
C ARG A 53 -13.01 3.66 -35.10
N PRO A 54 -13.27 4.81 -34.46
CA PRO A 54 -12.20 5.64 -33.93
C PRO A 54 -11.50 4.96 -32.74
N ALA A 55 -10.18 4.82 -32.82
CA ALA A 55 -9.38 4.13 -31.80
C ALA A 55 -9.41 4.84 -30.44
N TRP A 56 -9.47 6.18 -30.45
CA TRP A 56 -9.49 7.04 -29.26
C TRP A 56 -10.81 7.01 -28.50
N LEU A 57 -11.93 6.68 -29.17
CA LEU A 57 -13.24 6.68 -28.52
C LEU A 57 -13.33 5.60 -27.44
N ALA A 58 -12.66 4.47 -27.62
CA ALA A 58 -12.63 3.40 -26.62
C ALA A 58 -11.90 3.83 -25.33
N THR A 59 -10.85 4.65 -25.43
CA THR A 59 -10.15 5.20 -24.25
C THR A 59 -11.04 6.20 -23.51
N ILE A 60 -11.76 7.07 -24.23
CA ILE A 60 -12.69 8.04 -23.61
C ILE A 60 -13.87 7.33 -22.93
N VAL A 61 -14.48 6.35 -23.60
CA VAL A 61 -15.57 5.56 -23.00
C VAL A 61 -15.05 4.75 -21.82
N GLY A 62 -13.83 4.22 -21.89
CA GLY A 62 -13.16 3.58 -20.76
C GLY A 62 -12.95 4.50 -19.57
N ALA A 63 -12.49 5.74 -19.81
CA ALA A 63 -12.32 6.74 -18.76
C ALA A 63 -13.66 7.13 -18.10
N ALA A 64 -14.71 7.35 -18.90
CA ALA A 64 -16.05 7.62 -18.39
C ALA A 64 -16.61 6.45 -17.57
N ALA A 65 -16.41 5.21 -18.03
CA ALA A 65 -16.78 4.01 -17.29
C ALA A 65 -15.96 3.85 -15.99
N GLY A 66 -14.69 4.26 -16.00
CA GLY A 66 -13.83 4.29 -14.82
C GLY A 66 -14.33 5.26 -13.76
N VAL A 67 -14.73 6.47 -14.14
CA VAL A 67 -15.33 7.45 -13.21
C VAL A 67 -16.58 6.86 -12.56
N VAL A 68 -17.50 6.31 -13.36
CA VAL A 68 -18.71 5.65 -12.84
C VAL A 68 -18.36 4.50 -11.90
N ALA A 69 -17.44 3.62 -12.29
CA ALA A 69 -17.04 2.47 -11.47
C ALA A 69 -16.39 2.88 -10.14
N LEU A 70 -15.54 3.93 -10.14
CA LEU A 70 -14.94 4.49 -8.93
C LEU A 70 -16.02 5.09 -8.01
N THR A 71 -16.99 5.82 -8.56
CA THR A 71 -18.11 6.35 -7.78
C THR A 71 -18.94 5.24 -7.15
N VAL A 72 -19.31 4.20 -7.89
CA VAL A 72 -20.08 3.07 -7.33
C VAL A 72 -19.29 2.32 -6.26
N ALA A 73 -17.97 2.17 -6.43
CA ALA A 73 -17.14 1.37 -5.53
C ALA A 73 -16.78 2.11 -4.22
N TYR A 74 -16.66 3.43 -4.24
CA TYR A 74 -16.13 4.21 -3.11
C TYR A 74 -17.07 5.29 -2.57
N VAL A 75 -17.97 5.84 -3.40
CA VAL A 75 -18.89 6.92 -3.01
C VAL A 75 -20.33 6.67 -3.51
N PRO A 76 -20.94 5.49 -3.21
CA PRO A 76 -22.27 5.16 -3.74
C PRO A 76 -23.41 5.99 -3.15
N SER A 77 -23.24 6.56 -1.96
CA SER A 77 -24.29 7.27 -1.21
C SER A 77 -24.67 8.62 -1.79
N THR A 78 -23.77 9.28 -2.52
CA THR A 78 -24.02 10.60 -3.14
C THR A 78 -24.31 10.53 -4.64
N ALA A 79 -24.21 9.34 -5.22
CA ALA A 79 -24.52 9.12 -6.63
C ALA A 79 -26.03 9.07 -6.86
N LEU A 80 -26.49 9.66 -7.97
CA LEU A 80 -27.88 9.60 -8.41
C LEU A 80 -28.23 8.13 -8.71
N GLY A 81 -29.11 7.55 -7.88
CA GLY A 81 -29.48 6.13 -7.93
C GLY A 81 -28.32 5.18 -7.65
N GLY A 82 -27.25 5.64 -7.00
CA GLY A 82 -26.07 4.83 -6.70
C GLY A 82 -25.16 4.53 -7.89
N ILE A 83 -25.39 5.14 -9.07
CA ILE A 83 -24.65 4.83 -10.31
C ILE A 83 -24.13 6.11 -10.99
N ILE A 84 -24.93 7.17 -11.06
CA ILE A 84 -24.55 8.38 -11.82
C ILE A 84 -23.81 9.35 -10.89
N PRO A 85 -22.56 9.75 -11.19
CA PRO A 85 -21.81 10.68 -10.35
C PRO A 85 -22.48 12.06 -10.32
N THR A 86 -22.59 12.65 -9.13
CA THR A 86 -23.05 14.03 -8.90
C THR A 86 -21.85 14.95 -8.63
N PRO A 87 -22.01 16.29 -8.70
CA PRO A 87 -20.99 17.22 -8.23
C PRO A 87 -20.51 16.92 -6.80
N ASP A 88 -21.42 16.50 -5.93
CA ASP A 88 -21.13 16.14 -4.54
C ASP A 88 -20.27 14.85 -4.45
N SER A 89 -20.51 13.87 -5.35
CA SER A 89 -19.65 12.68 -5.47
C SER A 89 -18.21 13.03 -5.82
N PHE A 90 -17.99 14.04 -6.67
CA PHE A 90 -16.64 14.52 -6.99
C PHE A 90 -16.01 15.26 -5.81
N GLY A 91 -16.78 16.07 -5.09
CA GLY A 91 -16.31 16.77 -3.88
C GLY A 91 -15.80 15.79 -2.83
N ILE A 92 -16.64 14.84 -2.42
CA ILE A 92 -16.29 13.82 -1.41
C ILE A 92 -15.15 12.92 -1.91
N GLY A 93 -15.18 12.49 -3.16
CA GLY A 93 -14.08 11.69 -3.73
C GLY A 93 -12.74 12.44 -3.71
N ALA A 94 -12.74 13.75 -4.00
CA ALA A 94 -11.54 14.57 -3.94
C ALA A 94 -11.07 14.81 -2.50
N GLU A 95 -11.98 15.01 -1.55
CA GLU A 95 -11.65 15.09 -0.12
C GLU A 95 -11.05 13.77 0.39
N MET A 96 -11.64 12.62 0.05
CA MET A 96 -11.10 11.31 0.38
C MET A 96 -9.71 11.07 -0.22
N ALA A 97 -9.49 11.53 -1.46
CA ALA A 97 -8.19 11.43 -2.12
C ALA A 97 -7.15 12.36 -1.50
N ARG A 98 -7.53 13.60 -1.10
CA ARG A 98 -6.64 14.53 -0.38
C ARG A 98 -6.30 13.99 1.00
N ALA A 99 -7.30 13.59 1.78
CA ALA A 99 -7.10 12.99 3.11
C ALA A 99 -6.23 11.72 3.06
N ALA A 100 -6.38 10.90 2.00
CA ALA A 100 -5.51 9.75 1.79
C ALA A 100 -4.09 10.12 1.37
N SER A 101 -3.92 11.16 0.55
CA SER A 101 -2.61 11.71 0.21
C SER A 101 -1.93 12.24 1.46
N ASP A 102 -2.62 13.05 2.27
CA ASP A 102 -2.11 13.62 3.51
C ASP A 102 -1.73 12.50 4.50
N SER A 103 -2.56 11.45 4.60
CA SER A 103 -2.30 10.26 5.42
C SER A 103 -1.12 9.41 4.92
N LEU A 104 -0.86 9.33 3.61
CA LEU A 104 0.33 8.65 3.06
C LEU A 104 1.63 9.38 3.40
N TYR A 105 1.54 10.70 3.63
CA TYR A 105 2.66 11.51 4.12
C TYR A 105 2.72 11.60 5.65
N SER A 106 1.68 11.13 6.37
CA SER A 106 1.53 11.35 7.81
C SER A 106 1.30 10.07 8.64
N SER A 107 1.44 8.85 8.09
CA SER A 107 1.26 7.60 8.84
C SER A 107 2.24 6.50 8.42
N LEU A 108 2.83 5.80 9.41
CA LEU A 108 3.44 4.49 9.17
C LEU A 108 2.38 3.49 8.66
N PRO A 109 2.71 2.59 7.71
CA PRO A 109 1.78 1.58 7.23
C PRO A 109 1.31 0.65 8.37
N PRO A 110 0.00 0.40 8.58
CA PRO A 110 -1.15 0.71 7.72
C PRO A 110 -2.00 1.90 8.23
N ALA A 111 -2.24 2.88 7.36
CA ALA A 111 -3.05 4.07 7.64
C ALA A 111 -4.55 3.75 7.86
N PRO A 112 -5.17 4.24 8.95
CA PRO A 112 -6.61 4.15 9.18
C PRO A 112 -7.37 5.24 8.40
N SER A 113 -7.43 5.13 7.07
CA SER A 113 -8.43 5.85 6.26
C SER A 113 -9.07 4.88 5.26
N VAL A 114 -10.10 4.19 5.74
CA VAL A 114 -10.64 2.91 5.24
C VAL A 114 -11.29 2.96 3.84
N GLY A 115 -11.17 4.07 3.11
CA GLY A 115 -11.70 4.21 1.74
C GLY A 115 -10.85 5.04 0.78
N GLY A 116 -10.17 6.09 1.27
CA GLY A 116 -9.44 7.04 0.40
C GLY A 116 -8.18 6.45 -0.25
N VAL A 117 -7.40 5.64 0.50
CA VAL A 117 -6.21 4.97 -0.05
C VAL A 117 -6.60 3.95 -1.12
N GLY A 118 -7.69 3.19 -0.89
CA GLY A 118 -8.25 2.29 -1.88
C GLY A 118 -8.72 3.01 -3.14
N LEU A 119 -9.35 4.18 -3.00
CA LEU A 119 -9.77 5.04 -4.11
C LEU A 119 -8.56 5.52 -4.93
N LEU A 120 -7.50 6.01 -4.29
CA LEU A 120 -6.26 6.42 -4.97
C LEU A 120 -5.60 5.25 -5.71
N ALA A 121 -5.52 4.08 -5.07
CA ALA A 121 -4.97 2.89 -5.70
C ALA A 121 -5.79 2.45 -6.93
N ALA A 122 -7.12 2.40 -6.81
CA ALA A 122 -8.01 2.05 -7.91
C ALA A 122 -7.93 3.06 -9.06
N LEU A 123 -7.84 4.36 -8.74
CA LEU A 123 -7.64 5.43 -9.71
C LEU A 123 -6.29 5.26 -10.45
N GLY A 124 -5.21 4.98 -9.73
CA GLY A 124 -3.89 4.73 -10.31
C GLY A 124 -3.86 3.50 -11.22
N ILE A 125 -4.45 2.38 -10.77
CA ILE A 125 -4.56 1.13 -11.55
C ILE A 125 -5.36 1.36 -12.84
N ALA A 126 -6.52 2.02 -12.75
CA ALA A 126 -7.34 2.34 -13.91
C ALA A 126 -6.65 3.33 -14.86
N GLY A 127 -5.95 4.33 -14.31
CA GLY A 127 -5.18 5.31 -15.08
C GLY A 127 -4.05 4.67 -15.88
N VAL A 128 -3.24 3.82 -15.23
CA VAL A 128 -2.16 3.08 -15.91
C VAL A 128 -2.72 2.18 -17.01
N TYR A 129 -3.85 1.50 -16.77
CA TYR A 129 -4.51 0.73 -17.82
C TYR A 129 -4.92 1.59 -19.02
N LEU A 130 -5.57 2.74 -18.79
CA LEU A 130 -6.01 3.64 -19.86
C LEU A 130 -4.85 4.22 -20.67
N VAL A 131 -3.74 4.56 -20.02
CA VAL A 131 -2.50 4.98 -20.69
C VAL A 131 -1.95 3.85 -21.56
N ALA A 132 -1.81 2.65 -20.98
CA ALA A 132 -1.30 1.49 -21.70
C ALA A 132 -2.18 1.12 -22.90
N GLU A 133 -3.50 1.20 -22.72
CA GLU A 133 -4.52 1.01 -23.74
C GLU A 133 -4.36 2.03 -24.88
N GLY A 134 -4.36 3.34 -24.55
CA GLY A 134 -4.20 4.41 -25.52
C GLY A 134 -2.89 4.33 -26.31
N LEU A 135 -1.80 3.92 -25.67
CA LEU A 135 -0.50 3.68 -26.32
C LEU A 135 -0.55 2.45 -27.24
N ALA A 136 -1.19 1.36 -26.81
CA ALA A 136 -1.27 0.11 -27.56
C ALA A 136 -2.14 0.24 -28.82
N PHE A 137 -3.28 0.93 -28.73
CA PHE A 137 -4.28 0.97 -29.81
C PHE A 137 -4.40 2.33 -30.51
N GLY A 138 -4.25 3.43 -29.77
CA GLY A 138 -4.29 4.78 -30.32
C GLY A 138 -2.99 5.12 -31.06
N VAL A 139 -1.88 5.14 -30.32
CA VAL A 139 -0.55 5.48 -30.86
C VAL A 139 0.12 4.29 -31.57
N LYS A 140 -0.31 3.06 -31.25
CA LYS A 140 0.20 1.79 -31.81
C LYS A 140 1.66 1.49 -31.47
N VAL A 141 2.08 1.85 -30.25
CA VAL A 141 3.42 1.60 -29.72
C VAL A 141 3.32 0.59 -28.57
N PRO A 142 3.23 -0.72 -28.86
CA PRO A 142 3.01 -1.76 -27.84
C PRO A 142 4.17 -1.85 -26.83
N ALA A 143 5.38 -1.43 -27.20
CA ALA A 143 6.51 -1.34 -26.29
C ALA A 143 6.29 -0.25 -25.22
N ALA A 144 5.78 0.92 -25.61
CA ALA A 144 5.44 2.00 -24.67
C ALA A 144 4.26 1.61 -23.79
N ALA A 145 3.28 0.89 -24.33
CA ALA A 145 2.19 0.33 -23.54
C ALA A 145 2.69 -0.64 -22.46
N ALA A 146 3.58 -1.56 -22.82
CA ALA A 146 4.20 -2.48 -21.87
C ALA A 146 5.08 -1.76 -20.82
N ALA A 147 5.78 -0.70 -21.22
CA ALA A 147 6.56 0.12 -20.29
C ALA A 147 5.66 0.86 -19.27
N SER A 148 4.52 1.39 -19.70
CA SER A 148 3.61 2.10 -18.80
C SER A 148 3.05 1.23 -17.67
N THR A 149 2.92 -0.09 -17.85
CA THR A 149 2.49 -0.99 -16.76
C THR A 149 3.52 -1.13 -15.64
N LEU A 150 4.79 -0.79 -15.91
CA LEU A 150 5.85 -0.76 -14.90
C LEU A 150 5.68 0.41 -13.91
N LEU A 151 4.90 1.44 -14.25
CA LEU A 151 4.62 2.57 -13.34
C LEU A 151 3.97 2.12 -12.02
N LEU A 152 3.19 1.02 -12.03
CA LEU A 152 2.59 0.45 -10.83
C LEU A 152 3.60 -0.13 -9.84
N TRP A 153 4.82 -0.38 -10.30
CA TRP A 153 5.90 -0.92 -9.48
C TRP A 153 6.75 0.17 -8.82
N LEU A 154 6.63 1.43 -9.27
CA LEU A 154 7.40 2.54 -8.72
C LEU A 154 7.22 2.70 -7.21
N PRO A 155 6.01 2.70 -6.63
CA PRO A 155 5.85 2.81 -5.18
C PRO A 155 6.56 1.66 -4.45
N ALA A 156 6.38 0.43 -4.94
CA ALA A 156 6.98 -0.74 -4.33
C ALA A 156 8.52 -0.71 -4.35
N LEU A 157 9.11 -0.21 -5.44
CA LEU A 157 10.55 -0.02 -5.62
C LEU A 157 11.10 1.11 -4.73
N LEU A 158 10.38 2.24 -4.63
CA LEU A 158 10.77 3.37 -3.80
C LEU A 158 10.76 3.04 -2.30
N LEU A 159 9.79 2.22 -1.88
CA LEU A 159 9.57 1.82 -0.49
C LEU A 159 10.32 0.53 -0.09
N GLY A 160 11.19 -0.01 -0.94
CA GLY A 160 11.94 -1.24 -0.66
C GLY A 160 11.08 -2.50 -0.45
N SER A 161 9.81 -2.47 -0.84
CA SER A 161 8.87 -3.56 -0.57
C SER A 161 9.03 -4.70 -1.58
N THR A 162 9.11 -5.94 -1.09
CA THR A 162 9.24 -7.12 -1.96
C THR A 162 7.88 -7.76 -2.23
N ALA A 163 7.51 -7.87 -3.51
CA ALA A 163 6.32 -8.63 -3.94
C ALA A 163 6.61 -10.14 -4.01
N PRO A 164 5.60 -11.02 -3.78
CA PRO A 164 5.76 -12.46 -3.96
C PRO A 164 6.25 -12.82 -5.37
N GLY A 165 7.14 -13.80 -5.49
CA GLY A 165 7.77 -14.17 -6.78
C GLY A 165 6.79 -14.53 -7.89
N TRP A 166 5.61 -15.07 -7.57
CA TRP A 166 4.58 -15.38 -8.57
C TRP A 166 3.97 -14.13 -9.23
N VAL A 167 3.93 -12.99 -8.52
CA VAL A 167 3.43 -11.71 -9.05
C VAL A 167 4.32 -11.22 -10.18
N TRP A 168 5.64 -11.34 -10.00
CA TRP A 168 6.63 -11.03 -11.03
C TRP A 168 6.46 -11.89 -12.28
N VAL A 169 6.21 -13.19 -12.11
CA VAL A 169 5.98 -14.11 -13.23
C VAL A 169 4.74 -13.72 -14.03
N LEU A 170 3.62 -13.39 -13.36
CA LEU A 170 2.39 -12.97 -14.03
C LEU A 170 2.54 -11.62 -14.74
N ALA A 171 3.22 -10.65 -14.11
CA ALA A 171 3.48 -9.35 -14.72
C ALA A 171 4.38 -9.47 -15.95
N ALA A 172 5.46 -10.27 -15.86
CA ALA A 172 6.33 -10.57 -16.98
C ALA A 172 5.57 -11.28 -18.12
N ALA A 173 4.71 -12.25 -17.79
CA ALA A 173 3.88 -12.94 -18.78
C ALA A 173 2.91 -11.96 -19.50
N GLY A 174 2.29 -11.04 -18.76
CA GLY A 174 1.45 -9.98 -19.32
C GLY A 174 2.22 -9.06 -20.27
N ILE A 175 3.36 -8.53 -19.83
CA ILE A 175 4.25 -7.66 -20.62
C ILE A 175 4.71 -8.36 -21.92
N LEU A 176 5.16 -9.62 -21.81
CA LEU A 176 5.55 -10.43 -22.97
C LEU A 176 4.38 -10.67 -23.91
N GLY A 177 3.18 -10.89 -23.37
CA GLY A 177 1.94 -11.01 -24.15
C GLY A 177 1.63 -9.75 -24.95
N VAL A 178 1.82 -8.56 -24.35
CA VAL A 178 1.64 -7.26 -25.03
C VAL A 178 2.62 -7.11 -26.19
N LEU A 179 3.91 -7.40 -25.95
CA LEU A 179 4.95 -7.31 -26.97
C LEU A 179 4.73 -8.33 -28.11
N ALA A 180 4.32 -9.56 -27.78
CA ALA A 180 4.05 -10.60 -28.76
C ALA A 180 2.83 -10.28 -29.63
N ALA A 181 1.75 -9.79 -29.02
CA ALA A 181 0.51 -9.42 -29.74
C ALA A 181 0.66 -8.13 -30.57
N GLY A 182 1.59 -7.25 -30.18
CA GLY A 182 1.87 -5.99 -30.85
C GLY A 182 2.75 -6.07 -32.11
N ARG A 183 3.41 -7.20 -32.39
CA ARG A 183 4.26 -7.35 -33.58
C ARG A 183 3.44 -7.37 -34.88
N PRO A 184 3.81 -6.60 -35.92
CA PRO A 184 3.22 -6.77 -37.23
C PRO A 184 3.46 -8.20 -37.75
N PRO A 185 2.52 -8.79 -38.50
CA PRO A 185 2.79 -10.07 -39.15
C PRO A 185 3.99 -9.87 -40.07
N LEU A 186 5.01 -10.72 -39.94
CA LEU A 186 6.13 -10.72 -40.89
C LEU A 186 5.57 -10.92 -42.30
N PRO A 187 6.09 -10.21 -43.32
CA PRO A 187 5.81 -10.55 -44.71
C PRO A 187 6.23 -12.00 -44.93
N GLU A 188 5.32 -12.86 -45.38
CA GLU A 188 5.69 -14.17 -45.88
C GLU A 188 6.58 -13.98 -47.11
N LEU A 189 7.90 -14.08 -46.90
CA LEU A 189 8.84 -14.15 -48.01
C LEU A 189 8.48 -15.39 -48.85
N PRO A 190 8.39 -15.28 -50.19
CA PRO A 190 8.02 -16.39 -51.05
C PRO A 190 8.95 -17.58 -50.81
N PRO A 191 8.45 -18.82 -50.84
CA PRO A 191 9.25 -19.99 -50.54
C PRO A 191 10.34 -20.12 -51.60
N ARG A 192 11.58 -19.76 -51.24
CA ARG A 192 12.75 -20.11 -52.04
C ARG A 192 12.84 -21.63 -52.06
N ARG A 193 12.53 -22.23 -53.21
CA ARG A 193 12.83 -23.63 -53.53
C ARG A 193 14.32 -23.88 -53.30
N ARG A 194 14.68 -24.41 -52.14
CA ARG A 194 15.93 -25.12 -51.91
C ARG A 194 15.57 -26.52 -51.43
N PRO A 195 16.26 -27.57 -51.93
CA PRO A 195 15.92 -28.94 -51.61
C PRO A 195 16.10 -29.19 -50.10
N ALA A 196 15.09 -29.83 -49.51
CA ALA A 196 14.99 -30.10 -48.08
C ALA A 196 16.10 -31.05 -47.62
N ARG A 197 16.90 -30.61 -46.64
CA ARG A 197 17.54 -31.52 -45.67
C ARG A 197 16.59 -31.63 -44.47
N PRO A 198 16.11 -32.83 -44.09
CA PRO A 198 15.22 -32.99 -42.96
C PRO A 198 16.04 -32.83 -41.67
N GLY A 199 15.73 -31.82 -40.85
CA GLY A 199 16.29 -31.70 -39.51
C GLY A 199 16.49 -30.30 -38.94
N VAL A 200 16.41 -29.22 -39.73
CA VAL A 200 16.86 -27.88 -39.24
C VAL A 200 15.75 -26.80 -39.26
N ALA A 201 14.54 -27.10 -39.77
CA ALA A 201 13.48 -26.09 -39.92
C ALA A 201 12.76 -25.70 -38.61
N THR A 202 12.76 -26.57 -37.59
CA THR A 202 12.17 -26.29 -36.27
C THR A 202 13.08 -25.46 -35.36
N ALA A 203 14.39 -25.43 -35.63
CA ALA A 203 15.36 -24.72 -34.80
C ALA A 203 15.35 -23.20 -35.03
N SER A 204 15.09 -22.71 -36.25
CA SER A 204 15.19 -21.29 -36.57
C SER A 204 13.99 -20.44 -36.13
N HIS A 205 12.82 -21.03 -35.93
CA HIS A 205 11.64 -20.35 -35.37
C HIS A 205 11.69 -20.31 -33.84
N LEU A 206 12.17 -21.39 -33.20
CA LEU A 206 12.38 -21.43 -31.74
C LEU A 206 13.57 -20.57 -31.30
N ALA A 207 14.65 -20.50 -32.09
CA ALA A 207 15.83 -19.69 -31.75
C ALA A 207 15.57 -18.16 -31.76
N ARG A 208 14.62 -17.68 -32.59
CA ARG A 208 14.25 -16.24 -32.66
C ARG A 208 13.14 -15.85 -31.67
N LEU A 209 12.31 -16.81 -31.25
CA LEU A 209 11.42 -16.67 -30.10
C LEU A 209 12.21 -16.69 -28.78
N GLY A 210 13.27 -17.49 -28.73
CA GLY A 210 14.14 -17.64 -27.57
C GLY A 210 14.96 -16.39 -27.26
N SER A 211 15.53 -15.69 -28.24
CA SER A 211 16.47 -14.60 -27.95
C SER A 211 15.81 -13.32 -27.39
N ALA A 212 14.68 -12.89 -27.93
CA ALA A 212 13.96 -11.71 -27.38
C ALA A 212 13.21 -12.03 -26.08
N GLY A 213 12.65 -13.25 -25.97
CA GLY A 213 12.00 -13.73 -24.74
C GLY A 213 13.00 -13.95 -23.61
N ALA A 214 14.18 -14.49 -23.91
CA ALA A 214 15.27 -14.67 -22.95
C ALA A 214 15.90 -13.33 -22.53
N VAL A 215 16.07 -12.36 -23.45
CA VAL A 215 16.57 -11.02 -23.06
C VAL A 215 15.56 -10.28 -22.17
N CYS A 216 14.26 -10.42 -22.40
CA CYS A 216 13.23 -9.84 -21.53
C CYS A 216 13.07 -10.61 -20.21
N LEU A 217 13.20 -11.94 -20.20
CA LEU A 217 13.21 -12.74 -18.97
C LEU A 217 14.47 -12.48 -18.15
N VAL A 218 15.63 -12.34 -18.79
CA VAL A 218 16.89 -11.95 -18.15
C VAL A 218 16.82 -10.50 -17.69
N ALA A 219 16.22 -9.57 -18.43
CA ALA A 219 16.01 -8.20 -17.96
C ALA A 219 15.00 -8.13 -16.80
N ALA A 220 13.92 -8.91 -16.82
CA ALA A 220 12.95 -8.98 -15.71
C ALA A 220 13.54 -9.69 -14.48
N PHE A 221 14.39 -10.70 -14.69
CA PHE A 221 15.10 -11.42 -13.63
C PHE A 221 16.27 -10.59 -13.08
N LEU A 222 16.98 -9.83 -13.92
CA LEU A 222 18.03 -8.88 -13.50
C LEU A 222 17.43 -7.62 -12.88
N LEU A 223 16.23 -7.18 -13.28
CA LEU A 223 15.50 -6.14 -12.58
C LEU A 223 15.04 -6.68 -11.22
N GLY A 224 14.41 -7.86 -11.16
CA GLY A 224 13.95 -8.48 -9.90
C GLY A 224 15.07 -8.86 -8.92
N ALA A 225 16.21 -9.36 -9.41
CA ALA A 225 17.39 -9.70 -8.62
C ALA A 225 18.34 -8.51 -8.41
N GLY A 226 18.23 -7.47 -9.22
CA GLY A 226 19.00 -6.23 -9.12
C GLY A 226 18.29 -5.12 -8.35
N VAL A 227 17.00 -5.26 -8.01
CA VAL A 227 16.27 -4.32 -7.12
C VAL A 227 17.03 -4.08 -5.80
N PRO A 228 17.62 -5.09 -5.13
CA PRO A 228 18.40 -4.85 -3.91
C PRO A 228 19.69 -4.05 -4.16
N ALA A 229 20.21 -4.04 -5.40
CA ALA A 229 21.48 -3.39 -5.77
C ALA A 229 21.30 -2.03 -6.49
N LEU A 230 20.10 -1.73 -6.99
CA LEU A 230 19.79 -0.46 -7.66
C LEU A 230 20.02 0.79 -6.77
N PRO A 231 19.75 0.77 -5.45
CA PRO A 231 20.05 1.89 -4.57
C PRO A 231 21.54 2.30 -4.55
N ALA A 232 22.44 1.37 -4.89
CA ALA A 232 23.89 1.61 -4.91
C ALA A 232 24.41 2.16 -6.26
N LEU A 233 23.60 2.18 -7.32
CA LEU A 233 24.05 2.49 -8.70
C LEU A 233 23.54 3.82 -9.25
N LEU A 234 22.55 4.44 -8.61
CA LEU A 234 21.97 5.74 -9.00
C LEU A 234 21.87 6.64 -7.76
N PRO A 235 22.38 7.89 -7.79
CA PRO A 235 22.23 8.84 -6.71
C PRO A 235 20.81 9.43 -6.78
N LEU A 236 19.82 8.63 -6.39
CA LEU A 236 18.41 9.02 -6.34
C LEU A 236 18.06 9.83 -5.08
N ASP A 237 19.04 10.14 -4.23
CA ASP A 237 18.86 10.84 -2.94
C ASP A 237 18.16 12.20 -3.10
N THR A 238 18.35 12.89 -4.23
CA THR A 238 17.66 14.17 -4.53
C THR A 238 16.18 14.01 -4.87
N LEU A 239 15.73 12.83 -5.31
CA LEU A 239 14.31 12.50 -5.52
C LEU A 239 13.69 11.80 -4.30
N ARG A 240 14.51 11.40 -3.32
CA ARG A 240 14.12 10.67 -2.12
C ARG A 240 13.80 11.57 -0.92
N GLY A 241 14.09 12.87 -1.01
CA GLY A 241 13.84 13.87 0.04
C GLY A 241 12.38 14.08 0.48
N GLY A 242 11.46 13.20 0.10
CA GLY A 242 10.06 13.21 0.55
C GLY A 242 9.42 11.82 0.68
N VAL A 243 10.16 10.72 0.51
CA VAL A 243 9.64 9.36 0.70
C VAL A 243 10.45 8.72 1.82
N ALA A 244 9.75 8.38 2.90
CA ALA A 244 10.26 7.75 4.12
C ALA A 244 11.50 6.89 3.85
N ASP A 245 12.62 7.34 4.39
CA ASP A 245 13.82 6.54 4.48
C ASP A 245 13.49 5.36 5.43
N PRO A 246 13.74 4.10 5.03
CA PRO A 246 13.51 2.94 5.90
C PRO A 246 14.28 3.04 7.23
N ASN A 247 15.32 3.87 7.31
CA ASN A 247 16.07 4.16 8.52
C ASN A 247 15.91 5.63 8.98
N GLY A 248 15.09 6.43 8.28
CA GLY A 248 14.90 7.86 8.51
C GLY A 248 13.74 8.12 9.45
N THR A 249 14.07 8.03 10.72
CA THR A 249 13.21 8.14 11.89
C THR A 249 12.60 9.53 12.12
N ARG A 250 12.88 10.51 11.27
CA ARG A 250 12.40 11.88 11.44
C ARG A 250 10.90 11.98 11.28
N LEU A 251 10.39 11.43 10.19
CA LEU A 251 8.94 11.37 9.99
C LEU A 251 8.34 10.27 10.86
N SER A 252 8.97 9.11 11.04
CA SER A 252 8.31 8.04 11.82
C SER A 252 8.10 8.44 13.28
N LEU A 253 9.08 9.07 13.94
CA LEU A 253 8.94 9.47 15.33
C LEU A 253 7.90 10.59 15.51
N GLU A 254 7.97 11.64 14.69
CA GLU A 254 7.01 12.74 14.76
C GLU A 254 5.61 12.32 14.30
N LEU A 255 5.48 11.53 13.22
CA LEU A 255 4.21 10.98 12.75
C LEU A 255 3.62 9.96 13.73
N ASP A 256 4.39 9.02 14.27
CA ASP A 256 3.86 8.00 15.19
C ASP A 256 3.30 8.65 16.45
N MET A 257 4.02 9.65 16.96
CA MET A 257 3.60 10.42 18.13
C MET A 257 2.39 11.29 17.82
N ARG A 258 2.42 12.06 16.72
CA ARG A 258 1.29 12.91 16.33
C ARG A 258 0.06 12.11 15.93
N ALA A 259 0.22 10.95 15.30
CA ALA A 259 -0.88 10.04 14.97
C ALA A 259 -1.48 9.37 16.21
N SER A 260 -0.63 8.99 17.18
CA SER A 260 -1.07 8.44 18.45
C SER A 260 -1.85 9.45 19.28
N LEU A 261 -1.37 10.69 19.35
CA LEU A 261 -2.02 11.80 20.06
C LEU A 261 -3.33 12.24 19.37
N GLY A 262 -3.31 12.38 18.04
CA GLY A 262 -4.45 12.87 17.26
C GLY A 262 -5.51 11.79 16.95
N GLN A 263 -5.21 10.87 16.04
CA GLN A 263 -6.22 9.93 15.48
C GLN A 263 -6.47 8.69 16.35
N GLN A 264 -5.46 8.21 17.08
CA GLN A 264 -5.58 7.05 17.97
C GLN A 264 -5.80 7.44 19.44
N GLY A 265 -6.06 8.73 19.71
CA GLY A 265 -6.12 9.28 21.06
C GLY A 265 -7.07 8.53 22.01
N SER A 266 -8.18 8.00 21.48
CA SER A 266 -9.18 7.24 22.25
C SER A 266 -9.07 5.71 22.11
N THR A 267 -8.18 5.20 21.25
CA THR A 267 -8.04 3.75 21.03
C THR A 267 -7.26 3.13 22.17
N GLU A 268 -7.83 2.11 22.82
CA GLU A 268 -7.12 1.30 23.82
C GLU A 268 -5.95 0.56 23.18
N LEU A 269 -4.74 0.83 23.65
CA LEU A 269 -3.50 0.20 23.19
C LEU A 269 -2.98 -0.82 24.20
N VAL A 270 -3.07 -0.50 25.48
CA VAL A 270 -2.54 -1.35 26.56
C VAL A 270 -3.55 -1.39 27.69
N ARG A 271 -3.73 -2.58 28.24
CA ARG A 271 -4.43 -2.79 29.50
C ARG A 271 -3.54 -3.55 30.45
N TYR A 272 -3.33 -3.03 31.65
CA TYR A 272 -2.57 -3.74 32.67
C TYR A 272 -3.30 -3.73 34.00
N ARG A 273 -3.03 -4.75 34.81
CA ARG A 273 -3.50 -4.84 36.18
C ARG A 273 -2.29 -5.09 37.07
N ALA A 274 -2.04 -4.15 37.97
CA ALA A 274 -1.07 -4.35 39.04
C ALA A 274 -1.73 -5.14 40.17
N THR A 275 -0.93 -5.96 40.86
CA THR A 275 -1.39 -6.74 42.03
C THR A 275 -1.68 -5.79 43.21
N ASP A 276 -0.89 -4.73 43.35
CA ASP A 276 -1.03 -3.69 44.36
C ASP A 276 -1.33 -2.30 43.75
N GLU A 277 -1.69 -1.30 44.57
CA GLU A 277 -2.03 0.06 44.11
C GLU A 277 -0.83 0.90 43.61
N VAL A 278 0.25 0.25 43.22
CA VAL A 278 1.50 0.95 42.90
C VAL A 278 1.49 1.47 41.46
N SER A 279 2.07 2.66 41.26
CA SER A 279 2.17 3.31 39.96
C SER A 279 3.45 2.85 39.26
N LEU A 280 3.31 2.06 38.19
CA LEU A 280 4.42 1.58 37.34
C LEU A 280 5.25 2.67 36.67
N GLY A 281 4.82 3.94 36.78
CA GLY A 281 5.36 5.02 35.98
C GLY A 281 5.11 4.79 34.49
N PRO A 282 5.82 5.52 33.61
CA PRO A 282 5.66 5.37 32.17
C PRO A 282 6.19 4.00 31.70
N LEU A 283 5.54 3.46 30.68
CA LEU A 283 5.99 2.25 29.99
C LEU A 283 6.75 2.65 28.73
N ARG A 284 8.04 2.31 28.68
CA ARG A 284 8.93 2.63 27.57
C ARG A 284 8.83 1.58 26.47
N ALA A 285 8.75 2.04 25.23
CA ALA A 285 8.81 1.20 24.04
C ALA A 285 10.25 1.09 23.52
N TYR A 286 10.94 2.23 23.41
CA TYR A 286 12.32 2.28 22.91
C TYR A 286 13.06 3.55 23.36
N THR A 287 14.38 3.55 23.15
CA THR A 287 15.26 4.71 23.33
C THR A 287 16.03 5.03 22.06
N THR A 288 16.49 6.27 21.95
CA THR A 288 17.36 6.73 20.87
C THR A 288 18.48 7.57 21.46
N ALA A 289 19.69 7.37 20.94
CA ALA A 289 20.90 8.01 21.44
C ALA A 289 21.49 9.00 20.43
N GLU A 290 21.40 8.75 19.14
CA GLU A 290 22.03 9.59 18.11
C GLU A 290 21.04 10.62 17.57
N PHE A 291 21.49 11.87 17.49
CA PHE A 291 20.71 12.99 16.99
C PHE A 291 21.55 13.81 16.02
N ASP A 292 21.08 14.00 14.79
CA ASP A 292 21.82 14.66 13.69
C ASP A 292 21.53 16.16 13.56
N GLY A 293 20.76 16.74 14.49
CA GLY A 293 20.30 18.13 14.44
C GLY A 293 18.84 18.25 14.04
N ARG A 294 18.28 17.22 13.40
CA ARG A 294 16.88 17.18 12.95
C ARG A 294 16.16 15.90 13.31
N THR A 295 16.89 14.81 13.47
CA THR A 295 16.38 13.44 13.50
C THR A 295 17.05 12.62 14.59
N TRP A 296 16.25 11.85 15.31
CA TRP A 296 16.71 10.84 16.27
C TRP A 296 16.93 9.50 15.58
N VAL A 297 18.16 9.05 15.39
CA VAL A 297 18.45 7.77 14.76
C VAL A 297 18.18 6.62 15.74
N ARG A 298 17.44 5.61 15.27
CA ARG A 298 17.20 4.38 16.02
C ARG A 298 18.34 3.41 15.74
N ASP A 299 18.85 2.80 16.81
CA ASP A 299 19.81 1.72 16.67
C ASP A 299 19.12 0.47 16.17
N ASP A 300 19.56 0.00 15.00
CA ASP A 300 19.21 -1.34 14.56
C ASP A 300 19.90 -2.35 15.47
N ALA A 301 19.14 -3.34 15.93
CA ALA A 301 19.56 -4.41 16.85
C ALA A 301 20.54 -5.43 16.21
N ALA A 302 21.45 -4.97 15.35
CA ALA A 302 22.39 -5.78 14.60
C ALA A 302 23.69 -6.10 15.37
N ASP A 303 23.76 -5.74 16.65
CA ASP A 303 25.02 -5.69 17.40
C ASP A 303 25.19 -6.85 18.41
N ALA A 304 26.45 -7.20 18.70
CA ALA A 304 26.85 -8.41 19.45
C ALA A 304 26.43 -8.46 20.94
N ALA A 305 25.75 -7.43 21.45
CA ALA A 305 25.29 -7.32 22.84
C ALA A 305 23.87 -7.85 23.07
N VAL A 306 23.12 -8.09 21.99
CA VAL A 306 21.75 -8.64 22.05
C VAL A 306 21.81 -10.07 22.60
N ARG A 307 20.98 -10.36 23.60
CA ARG A 307 20.88 -11.69 24.20
C ARG A 307 19.44 -12.19 24.23
N PRO A 308 19.21 -13.51 24.17
CA PRO A 308 17.88 -14.08 24.39
C PRO A 308 17.33 -13.66 25.74
N LEU A 309 16.03 -13.36 25.79
CA LEU A 309 15.34 -13.06 27.04
C LEU A 309 15.21 -14.34 27.87
N VAL A 310 15.75 -14.32 29.10
CA VAL A 310 15.57 -15.40 30.06
C VAL A 310 14.46 -15.02 31.06
N PRO A 311 13.44 -15.87 31.27
CA PRO A 311 12.41 -15.61 32.27
C PRO A 311 13.01 -15.38 33.66
N ASP A 312 12.42 -14.45 34.40
CA ASP A 312 12.83 -14.07 35.76
C ASP A 312 14.27 -13.51 35.90
N GLU A 313 14.98 -13.31 34.79
CA GLU A 313 16.26 -12.58 34.79
C GLU A 313 16.02 -11.10 35.06
N LEU A 314 16.84 -10.50 35.93
CA LEU A 314 16.82 -9.07 36.15
C LEU A 314 17.38 -8.35 34.90
N LEU A 315 16.48 -7.66 34.19
CA LEU A 315 16.79 -6.80 33.07
C LEU A 315 17.13 -5.41 33.59
N TRP A 316 18.43 -5.10 33.55
CA TRP A 316 18.94 -3.77 33.82
C TRP A 316 20.27 -3.56 33.09
N PRO A 317 20.52 -2.38 32.49
CA PRO A 317 21.79 -2.11 31.80
C PRO A 317 23.03 -2.15 32.71
N GLU A 318 22.84 -1.89 33.99
CA GLU A 318 23.92 -1.74 34.97
C GLU A 318 23.90 -2.86 36.01
N GLN A 319 25.04 -3.07 36.66
CA GLN A 319 25.09 -3.89 37.86
C GLN A 319 24.55 -3.08 39.03
N VAL A 320 23.36 -3.45 39.49
CA VAL A 320 22.75 -2.86 40.69
C VAL A 320 22.76 -3.91 41.78
N ASP A 321 23.13 -3.51 43.00
CA ASP A 321 22.99 -4.34 44.18
C ASP A 321 21.48 -4.49 44.49
N PRO A 322 20.92 -5.72 44.43
CA PRO A 322 19.52 -5.95 44.74
C PRO A 322 19.12 -5.46 46.14
N ALA A 323 20.06 -5.36 47.08
CA ALA A 323 19.82 -4.84 48.42
C ALA A 323 19.50 -3.33 48.46
N GLN A 324 19.77 -2.59 47.36
CA GLN A 324 19.46 -1.17 47.21
C GLN A 324 18.11 -0.92 46.50
N LEU A 325 17.45 -1.98 46.06
CA LEU A 325 16.15 -1.91 45.39
C LEU A 325 15.00 -2.06 46.41
N GLY A 326 13.87 -1.46 46.09
CA GLY A 326 12.65 -1.52 46.89
C GLY A 326 11.91 -2.86 46.77
N GLU A 327 10.67 -2.87 47.24
CA GLU A 327 9.82 -4.06 47.14
C GLU A 327 9.57 -4.46 45.68
N ALA A 328 9.41 -5.78 45.49
CA ALA A 328 9.15 -6.37 44.19
C ALA A 328 7.64 -6.52 44.01
N ASP A 329 7.12 -5.89 42.96
CA ASP A 329 5.71 -5.92 42.64
C ASP A 329 5.51 -6.55 41.26
N GLN A 330 4.50 -7.42 41.17
CA GLN A 330 4.16 -8.09 39.93
C GLN A 330 2.97 -7.43 39.25
N VAL A 331 3.10 -7.20 37.94
CA VAL A 331 2.07 -6.62 37.08
C VAL A 331 1.90 -7.45 35.83
N ASP A 332 0.66 -7.82 35.54
CA ASP A 332 0.30 -8.43 34.28
C ASP A 332 -0.10 -7.36 33.25
N ILE A 333 0.63 -7.33 32.15
CA ILE A 333 0.42 -6.39 31.04
C ILE A 333 -0.14 -7.16 29.85
N ARG A 334 -1.28 -6.69 29.35
CA ARG A 334 -1.93 -7.21 28.15
C ARG A 334 -1.95 -6.14 27.08
N ILE A 335 -1.40 -6.48 25.92
CA ILE A 335 -1.45 -5.66 24.72
C ILE A 335 -2.36 -6.36 23.71
N PRO A 336 -3.60 -5.86 23.49
CA PRO A 336 -4.57 -6.48 22.58
C PRO A 336 -4.07 -6.60 21.15
N GLU A 337 -3.29 -5.61 20.70
CA GLU A 337 -2.69 -5.59 19.37
C GLU A 337 -1.32 -4.92 19.46
N LEU A 338 -0.25 -5.72 19.42
CA LEU A 338 1.10 -5.17 19.35
C LEU A 338 1.38 -4.81 17.89
N ALA A 339 1.27 -3.52 17.57
CA ALA A 339 1.57 -2.99 16.23
C ALA A 339 3.08 -2.93 15.93
N GLN A 340 3.93 -3.30 16.89
CA GLN A 340 5.38 -3.19 16.85
C GLN A 340 6.05 -4.50 17.28
N ASP A 341 7.35 -4.62 17.04
CA ASP A 341 8.18 -5.76 17.42
C ASP A 341 8.72 -5.67 18.85
N ARG A 342 8.25 -4.72 19.68
CA ARG A 342 8.81 -4.38 21.00
C ARG A 342 7.80 -4.43 22.13
N LEU A 343 8.22 -4.94 23.29
CA LEU A 343 7.40 -4.88 24.51
C LEU A 343 7.51 -3.51 25.18
N LEU A 344 6.45 -3.13 25.88
CA LEU A 344 6.42 -1.94 26.71
C LEU A 344 6.90 -2.29 28.12
N ILE A 345 7.97 -1.66 28.58
CA ILE A 345 8.63 -2.05 29.84
C ILE A 345 8.80 -0.84 30.77
N PRO A 346 8.71 -1.01 32.09
CA PRO A 346 8.94 0.08 33.04
C PRO A 346 10.36 0.65 32.95
N THR A 347 10.55 1.87 33.46
CA THR A 347 11.85 2.57 33.54
C THR A 347 12.70 2.20 34.76
N SER A 348 12.30 1.17 35.50
CA SER A 348 12.99 0.67 36.69
C SER A 348 13.45 -0.77 36.47
N PRO A 349 14.40 -1.31 37.25
CA PRO A 349 14.85 -2.70 37.11
C PRO A 349 13.67 -3.67 37.16
N ARG A 350 13.66 -4.65 36.26
CA ARG A 350 12.54 -5.57 36.10
C ARG A 350 12.96 -6.94 35.61
N SER A 351 12.16 -7.96 35.88
CA SER A 351 12.14 -9.19 35.10
C SER A 351 10.88 -9.27 34.24
N VAL A 352 10.98 -9.96 33.10
CA VAL A 352 9.89 -10.07 32.12
C VAL A 352 9.68 -11.54 31.77
N THR A 353 8.44 -11.99 31.89
CA THR A 353 8.02 -13.34 31.52
C THR A 353 6.97 -13.28 30.41
N VAL A 354 7.35 -13.77 29.22
CA VAL A 354 6.55 -13.68 28.00
C VAL A 354 6.71 -14.96 27.17
N ALA A 355 5.65 -15.37 26.48
CA ALA A 355 5.71 -16.49 25.55
C ALA A 355 6.31 -16.07 24.19
N GLY A 356 7.18 -16.92 23.64
CA GLY A 356 7.80 -16.73 22.32
C GLY A 356 9.29 -16.43 22.38
N GLU A 357 9.89 -16.18 21.21
CA GLU A 357 11.30 -15.81 21.08
C GLU A 357 11.45 -14.30 21.18
N TRP A 358 11.93 -13.85 22.34
CA TRP A 358 12.20 -12.46 22.66
C TRP A 358 13.68 -12.28 22.99
N GLN A 359 14.18 -11.09 22.74
CA GLN A 359 15.57 -10.69 22.95
C GLN A 359 15.60 -9.40 23.76
N TYR A 360 16.70 -9.21 24.48
CA TYR A 360 16.97 -8.02 25.27
C TYR A 360 18.25 -7.36 24.77
N ASP A 361 18.17 -6.05 24.53
CA ASP A 361 19.34 -5.20 24.31
C ASP A 361 19.62 -4.36 25.56
N PRO A 362 20.72 -4.63 26.29
CA PRO A 362 21.09 -3.85 27.48
C PRO A 362 21.56 -2.43 27.15
N ARG A 363 21.97 -2.12 25.91
CA ARG A 363 22.46 -0.78 25.55
C ARG A 363 21.31 0.22 25.46
N SER A 364 20.28 -0.13 24.70
CA SER A 364 19.05 0.68 24.55
C SER A 364 18.02 0.40 25.66
N ASP A 365 18.23 -0.67 26.44
CA ASP A 365 17.34 -1.15 27.49
C ASP A 365 15.93 -1.46 26.97
N GLU A 366 15.87 -2.39 26.00
CA GLU A 366 14.71 -2.73 25.17
C GLU A 366 14.48 -4.23 25.07
N VAL A 367 13.21 -4.64 25.00
CA VAL A 367 12.83 -6.03 24.74
C VAL A 367 12.09 -6.11 23.42
N PHE A 368 12.59 -6.91 22.48
CA PHE A 368 12.06 -7.00 21.12
C PHE A 368 12.01 -8.44 20.62
N SER A 369 11.18 -8.72 19.62
CA SER A 369 11.04 -10.04 19.00
C SER A 369 11.87 -10.10 17.72
N ALA A 370 12.56 -11.23 17.51
CA ALA A 370 13.26 -11.51 16.26
C ALA A 370 12.30 -11.78 15.08
N SER A 371 11.00 -11.89 15.34
CA SER A 371 9.95 -12.11 14.34
C SER A 371 8.91 -10.99 14.41
N ASP A 372 8.40 -10.55 13.26
CA ASP A 372 7.40 -9.47 13.15
C ASP A 372 6.10 -9.89 13.87
N ALA A 373 5.97 -9.49 15.14
CA ALA A 373 4.98 -10.01 16.09
C ALA A 373 3.67 -9.21 16.03
N ARG A 374 2.97 -9.25 14.89
CA ARG A 374 1.64 -8.61 14.73
C ARG A 374 0.52 -9.45 15.34
N ARG A 375 0.57 -9.66 16.66
CA ARG A 375 -0.41 -10.48 17.40
C ARG A 375 -0.68 -9.85 18.78
N ALA A 376 -1.78 -10.25 19.41
CA ALA A 376 -2.01 -9.97 20.82
C ALA A 376 -0.89 -10.62 21.65
N VAL A 377 -0.30 -9.86 22.57
CA VAL A 377 0.75 -10.34 23.48
C VAL A 377 0.34 -10.05 24.91
N THR A 378 0.47 -11.06 25.76
CA THR A 378 0.33 -10.94 27.22
C THR A 378 1.66 -11.33 27.85
N TYR A 379 2.15 -10.50 28.76
CA TYR A 379 3.39 -10.74 29.49
C TYR A 379 3.27 -10.23 30.92
N SER A 380 4.03 -10.85 31.81
CA SER A 380 4.12 -10.45 33.21
C SER A 380 5.44 -9.73 33.45
N VAL A 381 5.40 -8.66 34.22
CA VAL A 381 6.56 -7.87 34.60
C VAL A 381 6.62 -7.84 36.12
N THR A 382 7.75 -8.26 36.68
CA THR A 382 8.06 -8.02 38.08
C THR A 382 9.00 -6.83 38.11
N TYR A 383 8.53 -5.69 38.60
CA TYR A 383 9.35 -4.48 38.67
C TYR A 383 9.85 -4.27 40.10
N LEU A 384 11.02 -3.63 40.21
CA LEU A 384 11.66 -3.28 41.46
C LEU A 384 11.72 -1.76 41.55
N GLU A 385 11.14 -1.18 42.59
CA GLU A 385 11.18 0.27 42.78
C GLU A 385 12.63 0.74 43.05
N ARG A 386 13.00 1.90 42.50
CA ARG A 386 14.25 2.57 42.81
C ARG A 386 13.97 3.72 43.78
N PRO A 387 14.54 3.72 45.01
CA PRO A 387 14.40 4.83 45.94
C PRO A 387 15.31 6.00 45.54
N ILE A 388 14.98 6.67 44.42
CA ILE A 388 15.75 7.80 43.90
C ILE A 388 15.43 9.05 44.71
N THR A 389 16.44 9.64 45.35
CA THR A 389 16.33 10.89 46.11
C THR A 389 17.18 12.00 45.47
N ALA A 390 16.81 13.26 45.71
CA ALA A 390 17.59 14.41 45.21
C ALA A 390 19.04 14.39 45.74
N ASP A 391 19.24 14.02 47.01
CA ASP A 391 20.58 13.94 47.61
C ASP A 391 21.44 12.83 46.97
N LEU A 392 20.84 11.71 46.58
CA LEU A 392 21.55 10.66 45.84
C LEU A 392 22.03 11.19 44.47
N LEU A 393 21.17 11.93 43.75
CA LEU A 393 21.48 12.48 42.44
C LEU A 393 22.52 13.61 42.49
N ARG A 394 22.45 14.49 43.49
CA ARG A 394 23.45 15.56 43.71
C ARG A 394 24.86 15.01 43.93
N ASN A 395 24.97 13.81 44.52
CA ASN A 395 26.26 13.15 44.78
C ASN A 395 26.74 12.26 43.61
N ALA A 396 25.95 12.08 42.55
CA ALA A 396 26.23 11.18 41.44
C ALA A 396 26.65 11.95 40.17
N ASP A 397 27.82 12.57 40.16
CA ASP A 397 28.30 13.37 39.01
C ASP A 397 28.67 12.48 37.79
N PRO A 398 27.98 12.61 36.64
CA PRO A 398 28.20 11.78 35.46
C PRO A 398 29.40 12.20 34.61
N ARG A 399 30.01 13.38 34.83
CA ARG A 399 31.10 13.92 34.00
C ARG A 399 32.43 13.16 34.09
N ARG A 400 32.44 12.07 34.86
CA ARG A 400 33.58 11.13 34.96
C ARG A 400 33.56 10.05 33.87
N LEU A 401 32.53 10.02 33.02
CA LEU A 401 32.44 9.08 31.92
C LEU A 401 33.42 9.44 30.78
N PRO A 402 33.87 8.45 29.98
CA PRO A 402 34.77 8.70 28.86
C PRO A 402 34.15 9.67 27.83
N ALA A 403 34.98 10.54 27.23
CA ALA A 403 34.54 11.51 26.22
C ALA A 403 33.95 10.87 24.95
N GLU A 404 34.32 9.62 24.64
CA GLU A 404 33.80 8.84 23.50
C GLU A 404 32.39 8.27 23.75
N ASN A 405 31.66 8.78 24.74
CA ASN A 405 30.32 8.33 25.07
C ASN A 405 29.30 8.86 24.05
N ARG A 406 28.67 7.96 23.30
CA ARG A 406 27.60 8.30 22.34
C ARG A 406 26.45 9.13 22.92
N TYR A 407 26.19 9.00 24.22
CA TYR A 407 25.15 9.77 24.93
C TYR A 407 25.54 11.24 25.20
N LEU A 408 26.76 11.63 24.83
CA LEU A 408 27.27 13.00 24.82
C LEU A 408 27.40 13.58 23.41
N GLN A 409 27.10 12.81 22.36
CA GLN A 409 27.23 13.29 20.98
C GLN A 409 26.23 14.42 20.69
N LEU A 410 26.75 15.49 20.12
CA LEU A 410 26.01 16.67 19.70
C LEU A 410 26.08 16.80 18.18
N PRO A 411 25.01 17.27 17.53
CA PRO A 411 25.03 17.51 16.10
C PRO A 411 25.85 18.76 15.77
N GLU A 412 26.55 18.73 14.63
CA GLU A 412 27.27 19.89 14.10
C GLU A 412 26.28 20.79 13.32
N THR A 413 25.53 21.61 14.03
CA THR A 413 24.57 22.56 13.45
C THR A 413 25.07 24.01 13.50
N GLN A 414 24.43 24.88 12.72
CA GLN A 414 24.76 26.31 12.65
C GLN A 414 24.59 27.04 14.00
N HIS A 415 23.75 26.55 14.92
CA HIS A 415 23.45 27.17 16.22
C HIS A 415 23.93 26.34 17.42
N ALA A 416 24.80 25.35 17.20
CA ALA A 416 25.30 24.49 18.29
C ALA A 416 26.00 25.30 19.40
N GLU A 417 26.76 26.34 19.05
CA GLU A 417 27.40 27.22 20.03
C GLU A 417 26.38 28.05 20.81
N ASP A 418 25.38 28.63 20.13
CA ASP A 418 24.30 29.41 20.75
C ASP A 418 23.49 28.57 21.75
N ILE A 419 23.18 27.31 21.40
CA ILE A 419 22.47 26.37 22.28
C ILE A 419 23.33 26.02 23.50
N GLY A 420 24.64 25.86 23.31
CA GLY A 420 25.58 25.63 24.42
C GLY A 420 25.74 26.84 25.34
N ASP A 421 25.73 28.06 24.79
CA ASP A 421 25.71 29.30 25.57
C ASP A 421 24.43 29.40 26.41
N LEU A 422 23.27 29.12 25.80
CA LEU A 422 21.99 29.11 26.49
C LEU A 422 21.96 28.07 27.63
N ALA A 423 22.48 26.86 27.40
CA ALA A 423 22.53 25.82 28.43
C ALA A 423 23.33 26.30 29.66
N ARG A 424 24.48 26.96 29.44
CA ARG A 424 25.31 27.54 30.51
C ARG A 424 24.64 28.73 31.19
N GLU A 425 23.90 29.56 30.45
CA GLU A 425 23.14 30.66 31.03
C GLU A 425 22.02 30.17 31.95
N ILE A 426 21.22 29.20 31.50
CA ILE A 426 20.11 28.62 32.28
C ILE A 426 20.60 28.00 33.59
N THR A 427 21.80 27.42 33.55
CA THR A 427 22.37 26.66 34.67
C THR A 427 23.34 27.46 35.52
N ASP A 428 23.47 28.77 35.29
CA ASP A 428 24.33 29.63 36.09
C ASP A 428 23.92 29.57 37.59
N GLY A 429 24.91 29.33 38.44
CA GLY A 429 24.71 29.16 39.88
C GLY A 429 24.17 27.78 40.34
N ALA A 430 23.96 26.81 39.45
CA ALA A 430 23.64 25.44 39.84
C ALA A 430 24.83 24.75 40.55
N GLY A 431 24.56 24.03 41.65
CA GLY A 431 25.61 23.45 42.51
C GLY A 431 26.05 22.03 42.14
N SER A 432 25.31 21.34 41.27
CA SER A 432 25.57 19.95 40.86
C SER A 432 24.96 19.64 39.50
N ALA A 433 25.42 18.56 38.86
CA ALA A 433 24.85 18.04 37.60
C ALA A 433 23.32 17.80 37.69
N TYR A 434 22.84 17.40 38.86
CA TYR A 434 21.41 17.23 39.12
C TYR A 434 20.67 18.57 39.15
N ASP A 435 21.23 19.58 39.84
CA ASP A 435 20.61 20.90 39.93
C ASP A 435 20.59 21.59 38.55
N GLU A 436 21.60 21.35 37.71
CA GLU A 436 21.63 21.78 36.30
C GLU A 436 20.51 21.13 35.48
N ALA A 437 20.35 19.80 35.56
CA ALA A 437 19.27 19.10 34.89
C ALA A 437 17.88 19.62 35.33
N LEU A 438 17.72 19.91 36.62
CA LEU A 438 16.50 20.48 37.17
C LEU A 438 16.25 21.92 36.67
N ALA A 439 17.31 22.73 36.52
CA ALA A 439 17.21 24.09 35.97
C ALA A 439 16.80 24.06 34.49
N LEU A 440 17.41 23.19 33.67
CA LEU A 440 17.01 22.97 32.27
C LEU A 440 15.53 22.56 32.17
N GLN A 441 15.10 21.60 32.99
CA GLN A 441 13.70 21.18 33.05
C GLN A 441 12.79 22.34 33.43
N SER A 442 13.16 23.11 34.44
CA SER A 442 12.35 24.23 34.93
C SER A 442 12.20 25.33 33.87
N TYR A 443 13.26 25.62 33.12
CA TYR A 443 13.25 26.55 31.99
C TYR A 443 12.26 26.12 30.90
N LEU A 444 12.30 24.84 30.49
CA LEU A 444 11.42 24.31 29.45
C LEU A 444 9.95 24.16 29.91
N ARG A 445 9.71 23.94 31.20
CA ARG A 445 8.36 23.85 31.78
C ARG A 445 7.71 25.21 32.03
N ASP A 446 8.42 26.32 31.84
CA ASP A 446 7.89 27.67 32.05
C ASP A 446 6.83 27.99 30.99
N ALA A 447 5.56 27.88 31.40
CA ALA A 447 4.40 28.14 30.55
C ALA A 447 4.25 29.62 30.13
N SER A 448 5.05 30.53 30.70
CA SER A 448 5.13 31.92 30.22
C SER A 448 6.03 32.07 29.00
N ARG A 449 6.89 31.07 28.73
CA ARG A 449 7.82 31.04 27.60
C ARG A 449 7.37 30.06 26.54
N PHE A 450 7.08 28.81 26.93
CA PHE A 450 6.80 27.73 26.00
C PHE A 450 5.33 27.34 25.98
N THR A 451 4.80 27.11 24.78
CA THR A 451 3.42 26.67 24.55
C THR A 451 3.40 25.25 24.03
N TYR A 452 2.61 24.38 24.69
CA TYR A 452 2.35 23.04 24.18
C TYR A 452 1.29 23.08 23.08
N THR A 453 1.62 22.57 21.88
CA THR A 453 0.68 22.44 20.75
C THR A 453 1.07 21.27 19.85
N GLU A 454 0.07 20.49 19.43
CA GLU A 454 0.25 19.42 18.42
C GLU A 454 0.38 19.99 17.00
N ASP A 455 -0.05 21.24 16.79
CA ASP A 455 0.11 22.00 15.54
C ASP A 455 1.36 22.90 15.59
N ALA A 456 2.49 22.31 15.98
CA ALA A 456 3.77 23.00 16.02
C ALA A 456 4.21 23.45 14.62
N PRO A 457 4.91 24.60 14.49
CA PRO A 457 5.51 25.02 13.23
C PRO A 457 6.45 23.95 12.65
N PRO A 458 6.50 23.79 11.32
CA PRO A 458 7.42 22.83 10.71
C PRO A 458 8.88 23.28 10.93
N VAL A 459 9.77 22.32 11.13
CA VAL A 459 11.22 22.58 11.18
C VAL A 459 11.70 23.08 9.82
N THR A 460 12.23 24.30 9.78
CA THR A 460 12.67 24.99 8.55
C THR A 460 14.17 25.00 8.37
N SER A 461 14.95 24.95 9.47
CA SER A 461 16.41 24.95 9.45
C SER A 461 17.00 23.55 9.58
N GLU A 462 18.33 23.43 9.51
CA GLU A 462 19.06 22.20 9.83
C GLU A 462 19.18 21.94 11.34
N ASP A 463 18.59 22.81 12.17
CA ASP A 463 18.63 22.74 13.62
C ASP A 463 17.22 22.81 14.22
N ALA A 464 16.63 21.64 14.45
CA ALA A 464 15.28 21.52 15.00
C ALA A 464 15.17 22.02 16.45
N VAL A 465 16.28 21.99 17.20
CA VAL A 465 16.33 22.49 18.57
C VAL A 465 16.26 24.02 18.55
N TRP A 466 17.03 24.66 17.68
CA TRP A 466 16.97 26.10 17.50
C TRP A 466 15.59 26.57 17.03
N ASP A 467 15.00 25.91 16.04
CA ASP A 467 13.66 26.26 15.53
C ASP A 467 12.59 26.18 16.64
N PHE A 468 12.70 25.21 17.55
CA PHE A 468 11.81 25.10 18.70
C PHE A 468 12.08 26.20 19.75
N LEU A 469 13.34 26.51 20.05
CA LEU A 469 13.71 27.57 20.99
C LEU A 469 13.26 28.96 20.49
N ASP A 470 13.28 29.20 19.18
CA ASP A 470 12.81 30.43 18.54
C ASP A 470 11.27 30.52 18.50
N SER A 471 10.61 29.45 18.04
CA SER A 471 9.14 29.43 17.92
C SER A 471 8.41 29.27 19.26
N GLN A 472 9.09 28.70 20.25
CA GLN A 472 8.62 28.37 21.60
C GLN A 472 7.33 27.54 21.62
N GLN A 473 7.05 26.82 20.53
CA GLN A 473 5.82 26.06 20.31
C GLN A 473 6.16 24.64 19.88
N GLY A 474 5.69 23.66 20.63
CA GLY A 474 5.99 22.25 20.35
C GLY A 474 5.13 21.29 21.16
N TYR A 475 5.33 20.00 20.95
CA TYR A 475 4.76 18.94 21.79
C TYR A 475 5.91 18.13 22.42
N CYS A 476 5.59 17.04 23.11
CA CYS A 476 6.53 16.33 23.98
C CYS A 476 7.88 15.96 23.30
N VAL A 477 7.91 15.71 22.00
CA VAL A 477 9.15 15.42 21.26
C VAL A 477 10.11 16.61 21.24
N GLN A 478 9.65 17.83 20.95
CA GLN A 478 10.53 19.01 20.90
C GLN A 478 11.05 19.39 22.29
N PHE A 479 10.19 19.34 23.32
CA PHE A 479 10.60 19.58 24.70
C PHE A 479 11.65 18.58 25.18
N ALA A 480 11.40 17.28 24.96
CA ALA A 480 12.33 16.23 25.38
C ALA A 480 13.64 16.29 24.59
N THR A 481 13.59 16.48 23.27
CA THR A 481 14.78 16.62 22.41
C THR A 481 15.65 17.80 22.86
N THR A 482 15.03 18.96 23.07
CA THR A 482 15.72 20.18 23.51
C THR A 482 16.38 19.98 24.86
N MET A 483 15.71 19.33 25.81
CA MET A 483 16.32 19.01 27.11
C MET A 483 17.53 18.08 26.96
N VAL A 484 17.46 17.06 26.09
CA VAL A 484 18.60 16.15 25.85
C VAL A 484 19.78 16.92 25.27
N VAL A 485 19.56 17.76 24.26
CA VAL A 485 20.65 18.52 23.61
C VAL A 485 21.27 19.54 24.56
N LEU A 486 20.46 20.29 25.31
CA LEU A 486 20.96 21.22 26.34
C LEU A 486 21.77 20.48 27.42
N ALA A 487 21.31 19.32 27.88
CA ALA A 487 22.03 18.52 28.88
C ALA A 487 23.39 18.02 28.34
N ARG A 488 23.45 17.60 27.08
CA ARG A 488 24.70 17.15 26.45
C ARG A 488 25.74 18.26 26.31
N HIS A 489 25.30 19.50 26.08
CA HIS A 489 26.20 20.67 26.12
C HIS A 489 26.84 20.94 27.50
N LEU A 490 26.30 20.34 28.57
CA LEU A 490 26.80 20.43 29.94
C LEU A 490 27.55 19.15 30.38
N ASP A 491 27.94 18.31 29.41
CA ASP A 491 28.57 17.00 29.62
C ASP A 491 27.71 16.02 30.43
N LEU A 492 26.38 16.17 30.38
CA LEU A 492 25.44 15.24 31.00
C LEU A 492 24.99 14.20 29.95
N PRO A 493 25.34 12.91 30.10
CA PRO A 493 24.92 11.89 29.16
C PRO A 493 23.40 11.74 29.22
N ALA A 494 22.77 11.93 28.08
CA ALA A 494 21.32 11.99 27.96
C ALA A 494 20.85 11.21 26.72
N ARG A 495 19.64 10.66 26.76
CA ARG A 495 18.99 9.96 25.64
C ARG A 495 17.51 10.26 25.61
N LEU A 496 16.89 10.09 24.45
CA LEU A 496 15.45 10.24 24.30
C LEU A 496 14.76 8.88 24.48
N ALA A 497 13.75 8.83 25.33
CA ALA A 497 12.90 7.67 25.56
C ALA A 497 11.49 7.94 25.05
N ILE A 498 10.89 6.93 24.42
CA ILE A 498 9.54 7.01 23.84
C ILE A 498 8.71 5.84 24.35
N GLY A 499 7.44 6.12 24.65
CA GLY A 499 6.51 5.12 25.13
C GLY A 499 5.19 5.76 25.52
N PHE A 500 4.64 5.32 26.66
CA PHE A 500 3.33 5.76 27.11
C PHE A 500 3.35 6.17 28.59
N LEU A 501 2.71 7.28 28.90
CA LEU A 501 2.41 7.67 30.27
C LEU A 501 1.37 6.72 30.91
N PRO A 502 1.30 6.65 32.25
CA PRO A 502 0.25 5.93 32.93
C PRO A 502 -1.14 6.42 32.47
N GLY A 503 -1.96 5.50 31.99
CA GLY A 503 -3.32 5.78 31.58
C GLY A 503 -4.32 5.79 32.75
N ALA A 504 -5.60 5.96 32.41
CA ALA A 504 -6.68 6.06 33.38
C ALA A 504 -6.99 4.72 34.05
N ARG A 505 -7.43 4.77 35.31
CA ARG A 505 -7.94 3.59 36.03
C ARG A 505 -9.37 3.30 35.59
N ALA A 506 -9.63 2.05 35.23
CA ALA A 506 -10.95 1.53 34.90
C ALA A 506 -11.68 1.03 36.16
N ASP A 507 -13.00 0.85 36.04
CA ASP A 507 -13.87 0.42 37.14
C ASP A 507 -13.51 -0.96 37.70
N ASP A 508 -12.90 -1.83 36.89
CA ASP A 508 -12.44 -3.17 37.28
C ASP A 508 -11.05 -3.16 37.95
N GLY A 509 -10.50 -1.98 38.25
CA GLY A 509 -9.18 -1.81 38.85
C GLY A 509 -8.01 -1.98 37.88
N SER A 510 -8.24 -2.29 36.60
CA SER A 510 -7.19 -2.23 35.58
C SER A 510 -6.87 -0.79 35.18
N ARG A 511 -5.73 -0.56 34.54
CA ARG A 511 -5.38 0.70 33.91
C ARG A 511 -5.38 0.54 32.40
N ILE A 512 -5.93 1.53 31.71
CA ILE A 512 -6.08 1.58 30.25
C ILE A 512 -5.20 2.71 29.74
N ILE A 513 -4.25 2.37 28.87
CA ILE A 513 -3.44 3.33 28.11
C ILE A 513 -4.03 3.39 26.70
N THR A 514 -4.34 4.60 26.26
CA THR A 514 -4.75 4.88 24.87
C THR A 514 -3.66 5.64 24.12
N GLY A 515 -3.85 5.87 22.81
CA GLY A 515 -2.88 6.64 22.01
C GLY A 515 -2.60 8.05 22.54
N SER A 516 -3.54 8.65 23.27
CA SER A 516 -3.34 9.98 23.88
C SER A 516 -2.34 9.99 25.03
N GLN A 517 -1.92 8.82 25.52
CA GLN A 517 -0.84 8.71 26.50
C GLN A 517 0.54 8.52 25.84
N ALA A 518 0.64 8.48 24.51
CA ALA A 518 1.93 8.42 23.83
C ALA A 518 2.78 9.63 24.25
N HIS A 519 4.02 9.38 24.67
CA HIS A 519 4.87 10.41 25.26
C HIS A 519 6.35 10.17 25.00
N ALA A 520 7.09 11.27 24.90
CA ALA A 520 8.54 11.27 24.79
C ALA A 520 9.12 12.03 26.00
N TRP A 521 10.19 11.48 26.59
CA TRP A 521 10.86 12.07 27.74
C TRP A 521 12.38 11.90 27.66
N PRO A 522 13.15 12.82 28.25
CA PRO A 522 14.59 12.67 28.41
C PRO A 522 14.93 11.71 29.56
N GLU A 523 15.95 10.89 29.35
CA GLU A 523 16.62 10.14 30.40
C GLU A 523 18.06 10.60 30.50
N LEU A 524 18.50 11.02 31.70
CA LEU A 524 19.87 11.43 31.99
C LEU A 524 20.54 10.37 32.85
N TYR A 525 21.82 10.10 32.58
CA TYR A 525 22.58 9.08 33.29
C TYR A 525 23.24 9.65 34.55
N PHE A 526 23.10 8.95 35.68
CA PHE A 526 23.77 9.27 36.95
C PHE A 526 24.49 8.01 37.47
N PRO A 527 25.83 8.03 37.64
CA PRO A 527 26.59 6.85 38.07
C PRO A 527 26.07 6.25 39.38
N GLY A 528 25.88 4.94 39.41
CA GLY A 528 25.35 4.22 40.58
C GLY A 528 23.84 4.30 40.74
N VAL A 529 23.14 5.16 40.00
CA VAL A 529 21.68 5.27 39.95
C VAL A 529 21.13 4.76 38.60
N GLY A 530 21.90 5.01 37.54
CA GLY A 530 21.61 4.69 36.16
C GLY A 530 20.81 5.76 35.44
N TRP A 531 19.98 5.35 34.49
CA TRP A 531 19.12 6.27 33.72
C TRP A 531 17.97 6.80 34.57
N VAL A 532 17.86 8.13 34.64
CA VAL A 532 16.88 8.87 35.44
C VAL A 532 16.01 9.71 34.51
N ARG A 533 14.68 9.55 34.61
CA ARG A 533 13.72 10.28 33.78
C ARG A 533 13.54 11.71 34.28
N PHE A 534 13.62 12.68 33.38
CA PHE A 534 13.12 14.03 33.61
C PHE A 534 11.87 14.29 32.77
N GLU A 535 11.15 15.35 33.06
CA GLU A 535 9.92 15.71 32.35
C GLU A 535 9.89 17.21 32.02
N PRO A 536 10.42 17.63 30.86
CA PRO A 536 10.43 19.04 30.45
C PRO A 536 9.09 19.53 29.89
N THR A 537 8.16 18.63 29.57
CA THR A 537 6.84 19.00 29.02
C THR A 537 5.98 19.68 30.09
N PRO A 538 5.24 20.76 29.77
CA PRO A 538 4.40 21.44 30.75
C PRO A 538 3.39 20.54 31.49
N ALA A 539 3.15 20.84 32.78
CA ALA A 539 2.41 19.99 33.72
C ALA A 539 0.96 19.69 33.31
N VAL A 540 0.33 20.62 32.59
CA VAL A 540 -1.06 20.48 32.14
C VAL A 540 -1.22 19.28 31.20
N GLN A 541 -0.14 18.91 30.49
CA GLN A 541 -0.14 17.82 29.52
C GLN A 541 0.55 16.55 30.03
N SER A 542 1.66 16.67 30.76
CA SER A 542 2.44 15.50 31.23
C SER A 542 2.06 15.01 32.63
N GLY A 543 1.28 15.80 33.39
CA GLY A 543 1.10 15.60 34.82
C GLY A 543 2.30 16.06 35.66
N VAL A 544 2.33 15.63 36.93
CA VAL A 544 3.41 15.96 37.88
C VAL A 544 4.67 15.16 37.51
N PRO A 545 5.86 15.80 37.43
CA PRO A 545 7.12 15.09 37.21
C PRO A 545 7.39 14.10 38.36
N PRO A 546 8.30 13.12 38.19
CA PRO A 546 8.75 12.30 39.31
C PRO A 546 9.18 13.17 40.51
N ALA A 547 8.99 12.68 41.73
CA ALA A 547 9.26 13.47 42.95
C ALA A 547 10.69 14.03 43.00
N TYR A 548 11.67 13.22 42.58
CA TYR A 548 13.07 13.63 42.45
C TYR A 548 13.34 14.63 41.32
N ALA A 549 12.39 14.87 40.42
CA ALA A 549 12.50 15.86 39.34
C ALA A 549 11.48 17.00 39.54
N ASN A 550 10.85 17.10 40.71
CA ASN A 550 9.89 18.15 41.03
C ASN A 550 10.61 19.31 41.75
N PRO A 551 10.73 20.50 41.13
CA PRO A 551 11.46 21.62 41.73
C PRO A 551 10.85 22.11 43.05
N LEU A 552 9.54 21.90 43.27
CA LEU A 552 8.87 22.27 44.52
C LEU A 552 9.13 21.30 45.68
N GLN A 553 9.53 20.05 45.39
CA GLN A 553 9.88 19.04 46.39
C GLN A 553 11.40 18.91 46.57
N ALA A 554 12.19 19.14 45.52
CA ALA A 554 13.66 19.03 45.54
C ALA A 554 14.36 20.10 46.40
N THR A 555 13.68 21.22 46.70
CA THR A 555 14.17 22.28 47.61
C THR A 555 13.86 22.02 49.09
N ALA A 556 13.09 20.99 49.42
CA ALA A 556 12.81 20.64 50.81
C ALA A 556 13.95 19.78 51.39
N SER A 557 14.92 20.41 52.06
CA SER A 557 15.80 19.69 52.98
C SER A 557 14.97 19.03 54.09
N PRO A 558 15.30 17.80 54.52
CA PRO A 558 14.49 17.07 55.50
C PRO A 558 14.65 17.70 56.88
N GLY A 559 13.62 18.44 57.32
CA GLY A 559 13.74 19.18 58.57
C GLY A 559 12.53 19.93 59.06
N VAL A 560 11.30 19.61 58.66
CA VAL A 560 10.09 19.99 59.42
C VAL A 560 9.02 18.92 59.21
N ALA A 561 8.67 18.21 60.28
CA ALA A 561 7.56 17.27 60.30
C ALA A 561 6.23 18.00 60.06
N GLU A 562 5.40 17.47 59.14
CA GLU A 562 4.00 17.87 58.98
C GLU A 562 3.20 17.62 60.27
N PRO A 563 2.36 18.56 60.73
CA PRO A 563 1.21 18.20 61.51
C PRO A 563 0.09 17.73 60.57
N SER A 564 -0.24 16.45 60.68
CA SER A 564 -1.48 15.83 60.21
C SER A 564 -2.70 16.70 60.55
N GLY A 565 -3.31 17.30 59.54
CA GLY A 565 -4.55 18.05 59.65
C GLY A 565 -5.55 17.57 58.60
N ALA A 566 -6.56 16.82 59.05
CA ALA A 566 -7.67 16.35 58.24
C ALA A 566 -8.39 17.53 57.54
N VAL A 567 -8.59 17.42 56.23
CA VAL A 567 -9.44 18.34 55.46
C VAL A 567 -10.88 17.76 55.43
N PRO A 568 -11.93 18.54 55.79
CA PRO A 568 -13.31 18.06 55.79
C PRO A 568 -13.92 18.00 54.38
N PRO A 569 -14.94 17.16 54.14
CA PRO A 569 -15.58 17.05 52.84
C PRO A 569 -16.64 18.14 52.64
N GLY A 570 -16.61 18.79 51.47
CA GLY A 570 -17.78 19.42 50.86
C GLY A 570 -17.65 20.90 50.52
N VAL A 571 -17.34 21.20 49.26
CA VAL A 571 -17.90 22.34 48.49
C VAL A 571 -17.97 21.92 47.00
N PRO A 572 -19.10 22.11 46.29
CA PRO A 572 -19.25 21.69 44.90
C PRO A 572 -18.58 22.69 43.95
N THR A 573 -17.78 22.19 43.01
CA THR A 573 -17.24 23.02 41.91
C THR A 573 -18.13 22.84 40.69
N GLY A 574 -19.08 23.77 40.51
CA GLY A 574 -19.82 23.92 39.27
C GLY A 574 -18.87 24.41 38.18
N VAL A 575 -18.59 23.58 37.19
CA VAL A 575 -17.94 23.99 35.94
C VAL A 575 -19.00 24.67 35.07
N PRO A 576 -18.75 25.88 34.53
CA PRO A 576 -19.67 26.48 33.58
C PRO A 576 -19.57 25.76 32.24
N THR A 577 -20.67 25.15 31.82
CA THR A 577 -20.89 24.65 30.46
C THR A 577 -20.92 25.84 29.50
N ALA A 578 -19.82 26.07 28.78
CA ALA A 578 -19.83 26.92 27.59
C ALA A 578 -20.44 26.11 26.43
N SER A 579 -21.74 26.26 26.22
CA SER A 579 -22.40 25.91 24.95
C SER A 579 -21.95 26.89 23.87
N GLY A 580 -20.87 26.54 23.17
CA GLY A 580 -20.52 27.11 21.87
C GLY A 580 -21.13 26.26 20.77
N GLY A 581 -22.25 26.71 20.19
CA GLY A 581 -22.86 26.07 19.04
C GLY A 581 -21.97 26.18 17.80
N ALA A 582 -21.32 25.07 17.45
CA ALA A 582 -20.86 24.84 16.09
C ALA A 582 -21.90 23.94 15.41
N THR A 583 -22.59 24.51 14.43
CA THR A 583 -23.47 23.82 13.49
C THR A 583 -22.71 22.70 12.78
N GLY A 584 -22.87 21.47 13.26
CA GLY A 584 -22.42 20.26 12.58
C GLY A 584 -23.24 20.02 11.33
N ALA A 585 -22.70 20.41 10.19
CA ALA A 585 -23.15 19.95 8.89
C ALA A 585 -22.61 18.54 8.63
N GLY A 586 -23.52 17.56 8.58
CA GLY A 586 -23.43 16.37 7.73
C GLY A 586 -22.28 15.38 7.96
N GLY A 587 -22.42 14.51 8.95
CA GLY A 587 -21.67 13.25 9.05
C GLY A 587 -22.61 12.05 9.06
N ALA A 588 -23.17 11.71 7.90
CA ALA A 588 -24.04 10.55 7.74
C ALA A 588 -23.22 9.27 7.56
N ALA A 589 -23.64 8.24 8.30
CA ALA A 589 -23.66 6.82 7.94
C ALA A 589 -22.37 6.17 7.36
N GLY A 590 -21.81 5.24 8.13
CA GLY A 590 -20.79 4.30 7.66
C GLY A 590 -20.68 3.04 8.52
N ALA A 591 -21.81 2.55 9.03
CA ALA A 591 -21.89 1.20 9.60
C ALA A 591 -22.27 0.20 8.48
N ASP A 592 -21.39 -0.77 8.23
CA ASP A 592 -21.66 -2.05 7.53
C ASP A 592 -22.47 -2.01 6.21
N ASP A 593 -21.91 -1.40 5.15
CA ASP A 593 -22.43 -1.52 3.77
C ASP A 593 -21.43 -2.20 2.80
N GLY A 594 -20.45 -2.95 3.33
CA GLY A 594 -19.38 -3.58 2.55
C GLY A 594 -19.84 -4.57 1.46
N GLY A 595 -21.02 -5.19 1.62
CA GLY A 595 -21.52 -6.17 0.66
C GLY A 595 -22.23 -5.59 -0.56
N ARG A 596 -22.81 -4.39 -0.48
CA ARG A 596 -23.67 -3.83 -1.56
C ARG A 596 -22.86 -3.31 -2.74
N GLY A 597 -21.76 -2.59 -2.49
CA GLY A 597 -20.87 -2.09 -3.55
C GLY A 597 -20.22 -3.23 -4.34
N GLU A 598 -19.82 -4.31 -3.66
CA GLU A 598 -19.19 -5.48 -4.28
C GLU A 598 -20.17 -6.28 -5.15
N LEU A 599 -21.42 -6.42 -4.70
CA LEU A 599 -22.49 -7.04 -5.50
C LEU A 599 -22.84 -6.22 -6.75
N LEU A 600 -22.87 -4.88 -6.65
CA LEU A 600 -23.17 -4.00 -7.79
C LEU A 600 -22.04 -3.99 -8.82
N VAL A 601 -20.77 -3.95 -8.39
CA VAL A 601 -19.62 -4.05 -9.30
C VAL A 601 -19.58 -5.44 -9.95
N GLY A 602 -19.77 -6.51 -9.18
CA GLY A 602 -19.84 -7.88 -9.70
C GLY A 602 -20.97 -8.08 -10.72
N ALA A 603 -22.18 -7.58 -10.42
CA ALA A 603 -23.32 -7.65 -11.33
C ALA A 603 -23.07 -6.86 -12.63
N THR A 604 -22.46 -5.68 -12.52
CA THR A 604 -22.12 -4.85 -13.69
C THR A 604 -21.10 -5.55 -14.58
N VAL A 605 -20.08 -6.20 -14.01
CA VAL A 605 -19.09 -6.98 -14.77
C VAL A 605 -19.76 -8.15 -15.50
N VAL A 606 -20.64 -8.90 -14.84
CA VAL A 606 -21.35 -10.04 -15.47
C VAL A 606 -22.24 -9.57 -16.63
N VAL A 607 -22.98 -8.48 -16.47
CA VAL A 607 -23.83 -7.91 -17.52
C VAL A 607 -22.99 -7.46 -18.71
N LEU A 608 -21.88 -6.75 -18.46
CA LEU A 608 -21.01 -6.24 -19.53
C LEU A 608 -20.28 -7.38 -20.27
N VAL A 609 -19.83 -8.41 -19.57
CA VAL A 609 -19.24 -9.62 -20.19
C VAL A 609 -20.29 -10.37 -21.02
N GLY A 610 -21.52 -10.49 -20.52
CA GLY A 610 -22.64 -11.07 -21.25
C GLY A 610 -22.97 -10.30 -22.54
N LEU A 611 -23.00 -8.96 -22.46
CA LEU A 611 -23.24 -8.08 -23.61
C LEU A 611 -22.11 -8.16 -24.65
N ALA A 612 -20.85 -8.16 -24.19
CA ALA A 612 -19.68 -8.36 -25.05
C ALA A 612 -19.73 -9.73 -25.75
N GLY A 613 -20.06 -10.79 -25.01
CA GLY A 613 -20.24 -12.15 -25.53
C GLY A 613 -21.36 -12.24 -26.56
N ALA A 614 -22.51 -11.61 -26.29
CA ALA A 614 -23.65 -11.57 -27.20
C ALA A 614 -23.35 -10.78 -28.48
N LEU A 615 -22.65 -9.65 -28.38
CA LEU A 615 -22.20 -8.85 -29.53
C LEU A 615 -21.15 -9.58 -30.36
N LEU A 616 -20.22 -10.30 -29.71
CA LEU A 616 -19.25 -11.16 -30.36
C LEU A 616 -19.91 -12.33 -31.09
N TRP A 617 -20.93 -12.96 -30.47
CA TRP A 617 -21.72 -14.01 -31.10
C TRP A 617 -22.51 -13.49 -32.30
N ARG A 618 -23.16 -12.33 -32.16
CA ARG A 618 -23.94 -11.68 -33.22
C ARG A 618 -23.05 -11.23 -34.38
N ARG A 619 -21.85 -10.70 -34.12
CA ARG A 619 -20.86 -10.37 -35.15
C ARG A 619 -20.24 -11.60 -35.80
N ARG A 620 -19.88 -12.64 -35.05
CA ARG A 620 -19.42 -13.91 -35.64
C ARG A 620 -20.49 -14.48 -36.57
N ARG A 621 -21.76 -14.48 -36.15
CA ARG A 621 -22.90 -14.87 -37.00
C ARG A 621 -23.02 -14.00 -38.25
N ALA A 622 -22.87 -12.68 -38.13
CA ALA A 622 -22.96 -11.75 -39.25
C ALA A 622 -21.81 -11.92 -40.26
N TRP A 623 -20.58 -12.17 -39.80
CA TRP A 623 -19.42 -12.41 -40.67
C TRP A 623 -19.48 -13.78 -41.36
N THR A 624 -20.14 -14.77 -40.77
CA THR A 624 -20.36 -16.08 -41.41
C THR A 624 -21.52 -16.12 -42.40
N ALA A 625 -22.30 -15.03 -42.53
CA ALA A 625 -23.55 -15.00 -43.29
C ALA A 625 -23.55 -14.08 -44.52
N GLY A 626 -22.41 -13.49 -44.88
CA GLY A 626 -22.37 -12.42 -45.90
C GLY A 626 -21.25 -12.49 -46.93
N THR A 627 -20.53 -13.60 -47.05
CA THR A 627 -19.46 -13.77 -48.07
C THR A 627 -19.79 -14.88 -49.07
N ALA A 628 -19.31 -14.76 -50.30
CA ALA A 628 -19.51 -15.77 -51.34
C ALA A 628 -18.85 -17.09 -50.91
N GLU A 629 -17.66 -17.00 -50.29
CA GLU A 629 -16.92 -18.14 -49.73
C GLU A 629 -17.73 -18.91 -48.66
N SER A 630 -18.40 -18.19 -47.76
CA SER A 630 -19.21 -18.80 -46.71
C SER A 630 -20.45 -19.50 -47.26
N THR A 631 -21.09 -18.88 -48.26
CA THR A 631 -22.26 -19.43 -48.96
C THR A 631 -21.88 -20.69 -49.74
N TRP A 632 -20.74 -20.66 -50.44
CA TRP A 632 -20.17 -21.79 -51.17
C TRP A 632 -19.82 -22.98 -50.25
N SER A 633 -19.13 -22.70 -49.14
CA SER A 633 -18.78 -23.72 -48.14
C SER A 633 -20.02 -24.36 -47.50
N GLN A 634 -21.08 -23.58 -47.25
CA GLN A 634 -22.36 -24.09 -46.76
C GLN A 634 -23.09 -24.93 -47.79
N LEU A 635 -23.07 -24.51 -49.06
CA LEU A 635 -23.66 -25.24 -50.18
C LEU A 635 -23.01 -26.63 -50.30
N LEU A 636 -21.69 -26.73 -50.34
CA LEU A 636 -20.97 -28.01 -50.47
C LEU A 636 -21.27 -28.96 -49.29
N ARG A 637 -21.28 -28.45 -48.05
CA ARG A 637 -21.67 -29.25 -46.87
C ARG A 637 -23.10 -29.77 -46.94
N ARG A 638 -24.03 -28.99 -47.50
CA ARG A 638 -25.43 -29.39 -47.65
C ARG A 638 -25.62 -30.35 -48.82
N LEU A 639 -24.90 -30.18 -49.91
CA LEU A 639 -24.90 -31.10 -51.07
C LEU A 639 -24.38 -32.49 -50.73
N ALA A 640 -23.39 -32.58 -49.83
CA ALA A 640 -22.91 -33.87 -49.32
C ALA A 640 -24.03 -34.73 -48.70
N ARG A 641 -25.07 -34.11 -48.10
CA ARG A 641 -26.24 -34.81 -47.54
C ARG A 641 -27.22 -35.34 -48.61
N HIS A 642 -27.03 -34.92 -49.86
CA HIS A 642 -27.84 -35.28 -51.02
C HIS A 642 -27.05 -36.13 -52.03
N SER A 643 -26.02 -36.85 -51.57
CA SER A 643 -25.19 -37.76 -52.39
C SER A 643 -24.42 -37.10 -53.54
N VAL A 644 -24.26 -35.77 -53.52
CA VAL A 644 -23.37 -35.04 -54.43
C VAL A 644 -22.08 -34.73 -53.67
N THR A 645 -21.02 -35.48 -53.95
CA THR A 645 -19.71 -35.31 -53.31
C THR A 645 -18.75 -34.59 -54.25
N VAL A 646 -18.09 -33.56 -53.72
CA VAL A 646 -17.05 -32.81 -54.41
C VAL A 646 -15.73 -33.06 -53.67
N PRO A 647 -14.66 -33.51 -54.35
CA PRO A 647 -13.36 -33.71 -53.73
C PRO A 647 -12.81 -32.42 -53.11
N ALA A 648 -12.15 -32.51 -51.95
CA ALA A 648 -11.56 -31.35 -51.27
C ALA A 648 -10.46 -30.64 -52.09
N SER A 649 -9.87 -31.35 -53.07
CA SER A 649 -8.87 -30.82 -54.00
C SER A 649 -9.45 -30.10 -55.22
N ALA A 650 -10.77 -30.12 -55.41
CA ALA A 650 -11.40 -29.53 -56.58
C ALA A 650 -11.41 -27.99 -56.50
N THR A 651 -11.06 -27.34 -57.60
CA THR A 651 -11.22 -25.89 -57.75
C THR A 651 -12.70 -25.50 -57.79
N PRO A 652 -13.07 -24.24 -57.47
CA PRO A 652 -14.47 -23.78 -57.55
C PRO A 652 -15.13 -24.06 -58.91
N ARG A 653 -14.40 -23.93 -60.02
CA ARG A 653 -14.87 -24.29 -61.38
C ARG A 653 -15.12 -25.79 -61.54
N GLN A 654 -14.15 -26.63 -61.18
CA GLN A 654 -14.30 -28.09 -61.24
C GLN A 654 -15.46 -28.58 -60.36
N ALA A 655 -15.67 -27.95 -59.21
CA ALA A 655 -16.80 -28.23 -58.34
C ALA A 655 -18.14 -27.82 -58.97
N ALA A 656 -18.21 -26.67 -59.66
CA ALA A 656 -19.42 -26.25 -60.38
C ALA A 656 -19.76 -27.19 -61.55
N GLU A 657 -18.75 -27.66 -62.30
CA GLU A 657 -18.91 -28.67 -63.36
C GLU A 657 -19.45 -30.00 -62.80
N ARG A 658 -18.93 -30.44 -61.65
CA ARG A 658 -19.41 -31.69 -61.01
C ARG A 658 -20.84 -31.58 -60.47
N ILE A 659 -21.23 -30.38 -60.04
CA ILE A 659 -22.62 -30.08 -59.65
C ILE A 659 -23.53 -30.14 -60.89
N ALA A 660 -23.06 -29.67 -62.05
CA ALA A 660 -23.78 -29.71 -63.31
C ALA A 660 -24.10 -31.14 -63.79
N GLU A 661 -23.09 -32.02 -63.76
CA GLU A 661 -23.23 -33.43 -64.14
C GLU A 661 -24.35 -34.14 -63.37
N ASN A 662 -24.60 -33.70 -62.13
CA ASN A 662 -25.57 -34.32 -61.25
C ASN A 662 -26.93 -33.60 -61.24
N LEU A 663 -27.00 -32.28 -61.46
CA LEU A 663 -28.20 -31.48 -61.15
C LEU A 663 -28.81 -30.69 -62.32
N GLY A 664 -28.22 -30.77 -63.52
CA GLY A 664 -28.72 -30.14 -64.75
C GLY A 664 -28.28 -28.67 -64.96
N GLU A 665 -28.64 -28.10 -66.12
CA GLU A 665 -28.14 -26.81 -66.62
C GLU A 665 -28.49 -25.60 -65.72
N ASP A 666 -29.68 -25.57 -65.13
CA ASP A 666 -30.09 -24.47 -64.24
C ASP A 666 -29.23 -24.40 -62.97
N ALA A 667 -28.90 -25.57 -62.40
CA ALA A 667 -28.04 -25.67 -61.23
C ALA A 667 -26.57 -25.38 -61.59
N GLN A 668 -26.14 -25.74 -62.80
CA GLN A 668 -24.82 -25.40 -63.33
C GLN A 668 -24.62 -23.90 -63.46
N ASN A 669 -25.60 -23.18 -64.02
CA ASN A 669 -25.53 -21.73 -64.17
C ASN A 669 -25.43 -21.02 -62.82
N ALA A 670 -26.23 -21.45 -61.85
CA ALA A 670 -26.16 -20.92 -60.48
C ALA A 670 -24.83 -21.27 -59.78
N ALA A 671 -24.32 -22.49 -59.96
CA ALA A 671 -23.06 -22.93 -59.38
C ALA A 671 -21.86 -22.17 -59.98
N THR A 672 -21.89 -21.92 -61.29
CA THR A 672 -20.84 -21.18 -62.01
C THR A 672 -20.80 -19.72 -61.57
N ARG A 673 -21.97 -19.07 -61.43
CA ARG A 673 -22.06 -17.69 -60.93
C ARG A 673 -21.56 -17.57 -59.49
N LEU A 674 -21.90 -18.53 -58.63
CA LEU A 674 -21.44 -18.55 -57.24
C LEU A 674 -19.93 -18.87 -57.15
N ALA A 675 -19.42 -19.79 -57.97
CA ALA A 675 -17.99 -20.10 -58.04
C ALA A 675 -17.18 -18.90 -58.54
N HIS A 676 -17.68 -18.16 -59.53
CA HIS A 676 -17.06 -16.92 -60.00
C HIS A 676 -17.04 -15.85 -58.89
N ALA A 677 -18.12 -15.70 -58.12
CA ALA A 677 -18.13 -14.78 -56.98
C ALA A 677 -17.08 -15.14 -55.92
N VAL A 678 -16.87 -16.44 -55.66
CA VAL A 678 -15.79 -16.93 -54.79
C VAL A 678 -14.40 -16.63 -55.37
N GLU A 679 -14.20 -16.81 -56.67
CA GLU A 679 -12.93 -16.50 -57.32
C GLU A 679 -12.61 -15.01 -57.26
N VAL A 680 -13.60 -14.15 -57.50
CA VAL A 680 -13.45 -12.70 -57.36
C VAL A 680 -13.10 -12.34 -55.91
N GLU A 681 -13.76 -12.96 -54.92
CA GLU A 681 -13.47 -12.73 -53.51
C GLU A 681 -12.05 -13.19 -53.12
N ARG A 682 -11.54 -14.28 -53.69
CA ARG A 682 -10.21 -14.84 -53.39
C ARG A 682 -9.06 -14.14 -54.10
N TYR A 683 -9.26 -13.64 -55.31
CA TYR A 683 -8.17 -13.24 -56.21
C TYR A 683 -8.24 -11.79 -56.70
N ALA A 684 -9.35 -11.06 -56.48
CA ALA A 684 -9.40 -9.65 -56.86
C ALA A 684 -8.64 -8.75 -55.85
N PRO A 685 -8.12 -7.59 -56.30
CA PRO A 685 -7.58 -6.58 -55.41
C PRO A 685 -8.64 -6.15 -54.37
N PRO A 686 -8.24 -5.76 -53.14
CA PRO A 686 -9.19 -5.32 -52.12
C PRO A 686 -10.05 -4.16 -52.66
N ARG A 687 -11.35 -4.40 -52.80
CA ARG A 687 -12.31 -3.33 -53.12
C ARG A 687 -12.64 -2.57 -51.85
N ASP A 688 -12.67 -1.24 -51.93
CA ASP A 688 -13.19 -0.37 -50.88
C ASP A 688 -14.72 -0.52 -50.81
N GLY A 689 -15.19 -1.57 -50.13
CA GLY A 689 -16.61 -1.81 -49.91
C GLY A 689 -16.90 -3.27 -49.57
N ALA A 690 -17.66 -3.50 -48.50
CA ALA A 690 -18.27 -4.81 -48.26
C ALA A 690 -19.28 -5.13 -49.39
N PRO A 691 -19.47 -6.40 -49.77
CA PRO A 691 -20.47 -6.77 -50.76
C PRO A 691 -21.84 -6.18 -50.40
N GLY A 692 -22.55 -5.69 -51.42
CA GLY A 692 -23.85 -5.07 -51.24
C GLY A 692 -24.87 -6.07 -50.69
N ARG A 693 -25.95 -5.58 -50.06
CA ARG A 693 -27.04 -6.44 -49.57
C ARG A 693 -27.65 -7.27 -50.71
N ASP A 694 -27.63 -6.75 -51.93
CA ASP A 694 -28.12 -7.40 -53.14
C ASP A 694 -27.21 -8.55 -53.61
N ASP A 695 -25.88 -8.41 -53.46
CA ASP A 695 -24.92 -9.46 -53.79
C ASP A 695 -25.10 -10.69 -52.88
N VAL A 696 -25.27 -10.43 -51.57
CA VAL A 696 -25.50 -11.48 -50.59
C VAL A 696 -26.84 -12.19 -50.85
N HIS A 697 -27.87 -11.46 -51.25
CA HIS A 697 -29.17 -12.05 -51.60
C HIS A 697 -29.05 -12.95 -52.83
N ALA A 698 -28.35 -12.50 -53.88
CA ALA A 698 -28.12 -13.27 -55.09
C ALA A 698 -27.37 -14.59 -54.81
N TRP A 699 -26.35 -14.57 -53.94
CA TRP A 699 -25.61 -15.78 -53.58
C TRP A 699 -26.49 -16.81 -52.85
N HIS A 700 -27.36 -16.35 -51.96
CA HIS A 700 -28.29 -17.22 -51.25
C HIS A 700 -29.36 -17.82 -52.17
N GLU A 701 -29.86 -17.05 -53.14
CA GLU A 701 -30.78 -17.54 -54.16
C GLU A 701 -30.15 -18.63 -55.03
N TRP A 702 -28.92 -18.41 -55.50
CA TRP A 702 -28.19 -19.42 -56.29
C TRP A 702 -27.97 -20.70 -55.48
N ALA A 703 -27.54 -20.58 -54.22
CA ALA A 703 -27.36 -21.75 -53.35
C ALA A 703 -28.69 -22.47 -53.05
N ALA A 704 -29.80 -21.73 -52.88
CA ALA A 704 -31.12 -22.31 -52.66
C ALA A 704 -31.64 -23.07 -53.90
N LEU A 705 -31.41 -22.54 -55.10
CA LEU A 705 -31.77 -23.18 -56.36
C LEU A 705 -31.02 -24.52 -56.54
N ILE A 706 -29.72 -24.55 -56.25
CA ILE A 706 -28.90 -25.76 -56.36
C ILE A 706 -29.40 -26.83 -55.36
N LEU A 707 -29.71 -26.42 -54.12
CA LEU A 707 -30.22 -27.35 -53.10
C LEU A 707 -31.64 -27.85 -53.39
N SER A 708 -32.51 -27.02 -53.99
CA SER A 708 -33.86 -27.45 -54.35
C SER A 708 -33.82 -28.51 -55.46
N ARG A 709 -32.93 -28.35 -56.46
CA ARG A 709 -32.69 -29.38 -57.50
C ARG A 709 -32.12 -30.66 -56.92
N ALA A 710 -31.15 -30.58 -56.01
CA ALA A 710 -30.61 -31.76 -55.33
C ALA A 710 -31.67 -32.52 -54.49
N ARG A 711 -32.59 -31.79 -53.86
CA ARG A 711 -33.73 -32.39 -53.15
C ARG A 711 -34.71 -33.07 -54.11
N GLN A 712 -35.02 -32.44 -55.24
CA GLN A 712 -35.93 -32.98 -56.24
C GLN A 712 -35.38 -34.27 -56.85
N GLN A 713 -34.11 -34.28 -57.26
CA GLN A 713 -33.47 -35.46 -57.83
C GLN A 713 -33.43 -36.63 -56.83
N ARG A 714 -33.19 -36.35 -55.54
CA ARG A 714 -33.25 -37.37 -54.49
C ARG A 714 -34.68 -37.93 -54.34
N LYS A 715 -35.70 -37.07 -54.34
CA LYS A 715 -37.12 -37.49 -54.30
C LYS A 715 -37.47 -38.38 -55.49
N ASP A 716 -37.05 -38.00 -56.70
CA ASP A 716 -37.31 -38.75 -57.92
C ASP A 716 -36.61 -40.14 -57.90
N ARG A 717 -35.38 -40.21 -57.39
CA ARG A 717 -34.67 -41.49 -57.18
C ARG A 717 -35.39 -42.38 -56.16
N THR A 718 -35.84 -41.84 -55.03
CA THR A 718 -36.55 -42.61 -54.00
C THR A 718 -37.96 -43.04 -54.44
N GLY A 719 -38.67 -42.22 -55.22
CA GLY A 719 -39.99 -42.56 -55.77
C GLY A 719 -39.93 -43.60 -56.88
N ARG A 720 -38.84 -43.63 -57.67
CA ARG A 720 -38.64 -44.64 -58.71
C ARG A 720 -38.27 -46.02 -58.13
N THR A 721 -37.65 -46.07 -56.95
CA THR A 721 -37.42 -47.31 -56.19
C THR A 721 -38.67 -47.86 -55.50
N SER A 722 -39.67 -47.03 -55.16
CA SER A 722 -40.92 -47.52 -54.56
C SER A 722 -41.95 -48.03 -55.59
N ARG A 723 -41.84 -47.62 -56.86
CA ARG A 723 -42.69 -48.14 -57.97
C ARG A 723 -42.15 -49.43 -58.61
N ARG A 724 -40.95 -49.88 -58.24
CA ARG A 724 -40.31 -51.11 -58.73
C ARG A 724 -40.24 -52.23 -57.68
N ARG A 725 -40.89 -52.06 -56.54
CA ARG A 725 -41.10 -53.11 -55.53
C ARG A 725 -42.55 -53.51 -55.50
#